data_AF-A0A7X8UR72-F1
#
_entry.id   AF-A0A7X8UR72-F1
#
_cell.length_a   1.000
_cell.length_b   1.000
_cell.length_c   1.000
_cell.angle_alpha   90.00
_cell.angle_beta   90.00
_cell.angle_gamma   90.00
#
_symmetry.space_group_name_H-M   'P 1'
#
loop_
_entity.id
_entity.type
_entity.pdbx_description
1 polymer ?
#
loop_
_entity_poly.entity_id
_entity_poly.type
_entity_poly.pdbx_seq_one_letter_code
_entity_poly.pdbx_strand_id
1 'polypeptide(L)'
;MRNMWKRIKKGLCAAGAVAACIAGSATANAQTYEHQININGATLFRSFFQSPASTNDWIDANGDGVYGFNQDTYDIDQLAKGYGWTGTSYWSVNYRGVGSGNGLADLDNYWGNPGVAPVYTTAPDPGYANRGQFTTPNSPIAAQRADIAAMDVPTLYFAQNGSAAGGAWNRTPGSSGYGTNQAVSSTGAGNSLVVLNNITTDPNDQSGKPVVFDTEMNWVAIGFIANRGAGLENVTQSELQYLFTTGRTSTGENLNVATRDVGSGTRNGAMNSIGVDPSWGVGDNIGSVEASSSLDPLGPNHKVTNMSSSSRMEARVQNNRLAVGYTGLSGSSAGVADQRAGVYELLNVMMDQMGGTEYVRPSIEAIIDNADINTAYLIGGSHTWATVGDPKATVVERDGQVLLAGNANTGTSNEMTGDRQATALYILNILKSIADFTGDPGVAEQYNMPGELLANEYFLHSGMAARQNLLNPTQWVANANVNEALRQHMLANNTFGAGGGPAAYGSVNAAGKVPTRSTSAGTYSDGTNGSYYIDANGNHVVGGTNLAARNELAGDFNNDGSRNVMDVEKMMEALANPRAFEAGINHGGNPGHQAGDYAIVEVIGDFDADGNFDQHDIRYFADGLAVNPASGHVDRKVGFTLVDNETGGNFFGTTLATGKTYAAGDTRGDIAGNAVAKGAAPAGWNGIVDAADIDYVYANFGDWANINDAVLMDLSADMTGDLAVNQDDVDELVYDILGTTFGDGNLDGKVDLVDLFSTQNNFGKVEGWSGGNFYNSSTVDLTSLFAVQNSFGFDAGYPSYVVHSTPEPTTMAMLGVIAAGLMARRRRVG
;
A
#
# COMPACT_ATOMS: atom_id res chain seq x y z
N MET A 1 12.41 79.73 1.77
CA MET A 1 11.28 79.73 2.73
C MET A 1 10.38 78.53 2.41
N ARG A 2 10.61 77.44 3.17
CA ARG A 2 9.73 76.29 3.51
C ARG A 2 9.01 75.57 2.35
N ASN A 3 9.74 74.86 1.46
CA ASN A 3 10.07 73.40 1.45
C ASN A 3 8.83 72.50 1.58
N MET A 4 8.31 71.71 0.62
CA MET A 4 8.71 71.23 -0.72
C MET A 4 10.03 70.44 -0.85
N TRP A 5 9.97 69.11 -0.67
CA TRP A 5 10.87 68.07 -1.23
C TRP A 5 10.36 66.67 -0.76
N LYS A 6 10.42 65.55 -1.49
CA LYS A 6 10.51 65.18 -2.92
C LYS A 6 10.40 63.64 -2.93
N ARG A 7 9.66 63.06 -3.90
CA ARG A 7 9.74 61.65 -4.35
C ARG A 7 11.19 61.28 -4.74
N ILE A 8 11.57 59.98 -4.70
CA ILE A 8 12.37 59.28 -5.74
C ILE A 8 12.30 57.74 -5.60
N LYS A 9 11.75 57.14 -6.66
CA LYS A 9 12.02 55.89 -7.43
C LYS A 9 12.53 54.57 -6.78
N LYS A 10 11.85 53.50 -7.26
CA LYS A 10 12.24 52.09 -7.40
C LYS A 10 13.63 51.86 -8.06
N GLY A 11 14.27 50.74 -7.71
CA GLY A 11 15.28 50.08 -8.55
C GLY A 11 16.00 48.88 -7.90
N LEU A 12 15.76 47.69 -8.49
CA LEU A 12 16.62 46.48 -8.63
C LEU A 12 16.90 45.50 -7.47
N CYS A 13 16.40 44.28 -7.72
CA CYS A 13 16.92 42.91 -7.57
C CYS A 13 18.24 42.58 -6.85
N ALA A 14 18.12 41.54 -6.02
CA ALA A 14 18.90 40.29 -5.97
C ALA A 14 20.10 40.14 -5.00
N ALA A 15 20.02 38.99 -4.29
CA ALA A 15 21.06 38.10 -3.77
C ALA A 15 21.67 38.36 -2.38
N GLY A 16 21.50 37.37 -1.49
CA GLY A 16 22.57 36.95 -0.55
C GLY A 16 22.16 36.67 0.91
N ALA A 17 22.28 35.39 1.30
CA ALA A 17 22.45 34.83 2.66
C ALA A 17 21.23 34.84 3.62
N VAL A 18 20.60 33.70 3.93
CA VAL A 18 21.05 32.56 4.79
C VAL A 18 21.18 32.93 6.28
N ALA A 19 20.27 32.31 7.05
CA ALA A 19 20.34 31.89 8.45
C ALA A 19 20.63 32.93 9.55
N ALA A 20 19.63 33.17 10.41
CA ALA A 20 19.75 32.93 11.85
C ALA A 20 18.37 32.97 12.51
N CYS A 21 17.99 31.84 13.12
CA CYS A 21 16.89 31.74 14.06
C CYS A 21 17.08 32.75 15.20
N ILE A 22 16.09 33.60 15.43
CA ILE A 22 15.81 34.11 16.76
C ILE A 22 14.43 33.58 17.12
N ALA A 23 14.44 32.60 18.03
CA ALA A 23 13.29 32.17 18.79
C ALA A 23 12.74 33.37 19.55
N GLY A 24 11.81 34.09 18.92
CA GLY A 24 10.87 34.96 19.61
C GLY A 24 9.74 34.09 20.09
N SER A 25 9.79 33.68 21.36
CA SER A 25 8.67 33.10 22.09
C SER A 25 7.53 34.12 22.07
N ALA A 26 6.66 34.02 21.05
CA ALA A 26 5.38 34.69 21.08
C ALA A 26 4.56 33.97 22.15
N THR A 27 4.42 34.60 23.31
CA THR A 27 3.39 34.25 24.29
C THR A 27 2.05 34.33 23.57
N ALA A 28 1.50 33.18 23.19
CA ALA A 28 0.13 33.09 22.71
C ALA A 28 -0.79 33.63 23.81
N ASN A 29 -1.59 34.65 23.51
CA ASN A 29 -2.69 35.05 24.37
C ASN A 29 -3.62 33.84 24.50
N ALA A 30 -3.68 33.23 25.67
CA ALA A 30 -4.61 32.15 25.97
C ALA A 30 -6.04 32.71 25.95
N GLN A 31 -6.81 32.35 24.93
CA GLN A 31 -8.27 32.55 24.95
C GLN A 31 -8.91 31.46 25.81
N THR A 32 -9.86 31.84 26.67
CA THR A 32 -10.53 30.97 27.64
C THR A 32 -11.83 30.44 27.04
N TYR A 33 -11.78 29.20 26.54
CA TYR A 33 -12.97 28.38 26.34
C TYR A 33 -13.27 27.68 27.67
N GLU A 34 -14.55 27.47 28.00
CA GLU A 34 -14.89 26.66 29.19
C GLU A 34 -14.53 25.18 28.92
N HIS A 35 -14.79 24.72 27.69
CA HIS A 35 -14.55 23.34 27.28
C HIS A 35 -13.83 23.27 25.92
N GLN A 36 -12.71 22.54 25.86
CA GLN A 36 -11.90 22.36 24.64
C GLN A 36 -11.70 20.88 24.32
N ILE A 37 -12.39 20.34 23.33
CA ILE A 37 -12.23 18.96 22.88
C ILE A 37 -11.13 18.87 21.83
N ASN A 38 -10.19 17.94 22.00
CA ASN A 38 -9.06 17.75 21.07
C ASN A 38 -9.05 16.32 20.52
N ILE A 39 -9.28 16.22 19.21
CA ILE A 39 -9.47 14.99 18.46
C ILE A 39 -8.31 14.87 17.46
N ASN A 40 -7.64 13.73 17.44
CA ASN A 40 -6.58 13.43 16.48
C ASN A 40 -6.88 12.09 15.82
N GLY A 41 -6.76 11.96 14.50
CA GLY A 41 -6.74 10.65 13.85
C GLY A 41 -7.40 10.58 12.48
N ALA A 42 -8.35 9.65 12.38
CA ALA A 42 -9.12 9.20 11.21
C ALA A 42 -9.36 10.27 10.15
N THR A 43 -8.94 9.96 8.92
CA THR A 43 -9.15 10.85 7.77
C THR A 43 -10.38 10.49 6.96
N LEU A 44 -10.93 9.27 7.08
CA LEU A 44 -12.20 8.90 6.43
C LEU A 44 -13.40 9.57 7.09
N PHE A 45 -13.30 9.87 8.38
CA PHE A 45 -14.35 10.56 9.14
C PHE A 45 -14.22 12.09 9.13
N ARG A 46 -13.26 12.63 8.36
CA ARG A 46 -12.96 14.07 8.30
C ARG A 46 -14.19 14.92 7.98
N SER A 47 -15.06 14.42 7.12
CA SER A 47 -16.25 15.11 6.59
C SER A 47 -17.27 15.41 7.67
N PHE A 48 -17.36 14.52 8.66
CA PHE A 48 -18.19 14.76 9.83
C PHE A 48 -17.77 16.07 10.50
N PHE A 49 -16.47 16.28 10.74
CA PHE A 49 -15.94 17.50 11.37
C PHE A 49 -16.04 18.76 10.48
N GLN A 50 -16.33 18.62 9.19
CA GLN A 50 -16.68 19.76 8.32
C GLN A 50 -18.14 20.15 8.45
N SER A 51 -19.00 19.16 8.75
CA SER A 51 -20.44 19.35 8.81
C SER A 51 -20.87 20.10 10.07
N PRO A 52 -21.89 20.96 9.99
CA PRO A 52 -22.61 21.49 11.14
C PRO A 52 -23.02 20.42 12.15
N ALA A 53 -23.39 19.23 11.68
CA ALA A 53 -23.82 18.12 12.52
C ALA A 53 -22.79 17.76 13.60
N SER A 54 -21.48 17.89 13.34
CA SER A 54 -20.43 17.57 14.32
C SER A 54 -20.46 18.40 15.60
N THR A 55 -21.18 19.52 15.60
CA THR A 55 -21.28 20.43 16.75
C THR A 55 -22.73 20.79 17.10
N ASN A 56 -23.73 20.15 16.47
CA ASN A 56 -25.14 20.36 16.80
C ASN A 56 -25.44 19.77 18.19
N ASP A 57 -26.07 20.57 19.05
CA ASP A 57 -26.43 20.16 20.41
C ASP A 57 -27.77 19.43 20.41
N TRP A 58 -27.78 18.13 20.69
CA TRP A 58 -28.95 17.26 20.76
C TRP A 58 -29.48 17.09 22.19
N ILE A 59 -28.60 17.10 23.20
CA ILE A 59 -28.95 16.75 24.58
C ILE A 59 -28.94 17.93 25.55
N ASP A 60 -28.78 19.16 25.06
CA ASP A 60 -28.49 20.36 25.87
C ASP A 60 -27.18 20.19 26.64
N ALA A 61 -26.13 19.73 25.95
CA ALA A 61 -24.86 19.40 26.57
C ALA A 61 -24.15 20.65 27.14
N ASN A 62 -24.48 21.83 26.61
CA ASN A 62 -23.96 23.10 27.11
C ASN A 62 -24.79 23.68 28.29
N GLY A 63 -26.00 23.16 28.55
CA GLY A 63 -26.87 23.56 29.65
C GLY A 63 -27.48 24.97 29.51
N ASP A 64 -27.56 25.51 28.30
CA ASP A 64 -28.16 26.81 28.02
C ASP A 64 -29.70 26.74 27.84
N GLY A 65 -30.26 25.53 27.83
CA GLY A 65 -31.69 25.27 27.73
C GLY A 65 -32.23 25.26 26.31
N VAL A 66 -31.37 25.36 25.30
CA VAL A 66 -31.71 25.30 23.87
C VAL A 66 -30.95 24.15 23.21
N TYR A 67 -31.67 23.26 22.54
CA TYR A 67 -31.09 22.09 21.89
C TYR A 67 -31.99 21.60 20.75
N GLY A 68 -31.43 20.73 19.91
CA GLY A 68 -32.06 20.11 18.77
C GLY A 68 -32.36 21.08 17.63
N PHE A 69 -33.20 20.62 16.71
CA PHE A 69 -33.75 21.42 15.63
C PHE A 69 -35.10 22.01 16.04
N ASN A 70 -35.24 23.32 15.95
CA ASN A 70 -36.49 24.01 16.22
C ASN A 70 -37.29 24.20 14.93
N GLN A 71 -38.42 23.50 14.80
CA GLN A 71 -39.30 23.57 13.61
C GLN A 71 -39.99 24.93 13.42
N ASP A 72 -40.21 25.69 14.48
CA ASP A 72 -40.90 26.98 14.41
C ASP A 72 -39.97 28.08 13.89
N THR A 73 -38.69 28.02 14.25
CA THR A 73 -37.69 29.03 13.87
C THR A 73 -36.73 28.56 12.77
N TYR A 74 -36.70 27.27 12.47
CA TYR A 74 -35.73 26.60 11.60
C TYR A 74 -34.27 26.78 12.07
N ASP A 75 -34.10 27.00 13.37
CA ASP A 75 -32.78 27.15 14.00
C ASP A 75 -32.28 25.81 14.57
N ILE A 76 -30.96 25.67 14.62
CA ILE A 76 -30.26 24.53 15.23
C ILE A 76 -29.31 25.08 16.29
N ASP A 77 -29.37 24.53 17.51
CA ASP A 77 -28.37 24.90 18.52
C ASP A 77 -27.02 24.21 18.28
N GLN A 78 -25.96 24.93 18.63
CA GLN A 78 -24.58 24.54 18.38
C GLN A 78 -23.79 24.63 19.67
N LEU A 79 -23.13 23.53 20.05
CA LEU A 79 -22.12 23.50 21.11
C LEU A 79 -21.03 24.55 20.85
N ALA A 80 -20.63 24.68 19.58
CA ALA A 80 -19.62 25.61 19.12
C ALA A 80 -20.15 26.55 18.03
N LYS A 81 -20.83 27.64 18.46
CA LYS A 81 -21.49 28.62 17.57
C LYS A 81 -20.55 29.26 16.53
N GLY A 82 -19.30 29.55 16.89
CA GLY A 82 -18.31 30.18 16.00
C GLY A 82 -17.82 29.27 14.87
N TYR A 83 -17.82 29.78 13.63
CA TYR A 83 -17.19 29.12 12.49
C TYR A 83 -15.69 29.43 12.49
N GLY A 84 -14.86 28.45 12.86
CA GLY A 84 -13.41 28.64 13.00
C GLY A 84 -12.99 29.28 14.34
N TRP A 85 -11.78 29.82 14.38
CA TRP A 85 -11.20 30.40 15.60
C TRP A 85 -11.76 31.81 15.86
N THR A 86 -12.92 31.89 16.53
CA THR A 86 -13.61 33.18 16.77
C THR A 86 -13.51 33.72 18.19
N GLY A 87 -12.89 32.99 19.13
CA GLY A 87 -12.65 33.45 20.51
C GLY A 87 -13.89 33.74 21.37
N THR A 88 -15.09 33.41 20.89
CA THR A 88 -16.39 33.75 21.51
C THR A 88 -17.30 32.55 21.74
N SER A 89 -16.83 31.32 21.50
CA SER A 89 -17.64 30.10 21.67
C SER A 89 -17.45 29.51 23.07
N TYR A 90 -18.51 28.95 23.66
CA TYR A 90 -18.46 28.28 24.97
C TYR A 90 -17.67 26.96 24.91
N TRP A 91 -17.91 26.17 23.86
CA TRP A 91 -17.09 25.01 23.50
C TRP A 91 -16.16 25.31 22.33
N SER A 92 -15.06 24.56 22.29
CA SER A 92 -14.19 24.44 21.12
C SER A 92 -13.98 22.97 20.80
N VAL A 93 -14.31 22.54 19.58
CA VAL A 93 -14.08 21.17 19.09
C VAL A 93 -12.98 21.21 18.05
N ASN A 94 -11.83 20.63 18.35
CA ASN A 94 -10.65 20.71 17.50
C ASN A 94 -10.30 19.33 16.97
N TYR A 95 -10.27 19.17 15.65
CA TYR A 95 -9.87 17.95 14.99
C TYR A 95 -8.60 18.14 14.17
N ARG A 96 -7.72 17.12 14.17
CA ARG A 96 -6.50 17.04 13.37
C ARG A 96 -6.47 15.74 12.58
N GLY A 97 -6.38 15.85 11.26
CA GLY A 97 -6.22 14.72 10.34
C GLY A 97 -4.79 14.22 10.30
N VAL A 98 -4.39 13.49 11.33
CA VAL A 98 -3.05 12.88 11.43
C VAL A 98 -3.01 11.41 10.95
N GLY A 99 -4.18 10.81 10.68
CA GLY A 99 -4.32 9.37 10.47
C GLY A 99 -4.50 8.63 11.79
N SER A 100 -5.34 7.60 11.79
CA SER A 100 -5.78 6.87 12.99
C SER A 100 -4.62 6.34 13.85
N GLY A 101 -3.56 5.80 13.24
CA GLY A 101 -2.38 5.31 13.97
C GLY A 101 -1.63 6.42 14.71
N ASN A 102 -1.43 7.57 14.07
CA ASN A 102 -0.82 8.74 14.72
C ASN A 102 -1.74 9.35 15.78
N GLY A 103 -3.07 9.33 15.57
CA GLY A 103 -4.04 9.75 16.57
C GLY A 103 -3.98 8.90 17.84
N LEU A 104 -3.89 7.58 17.68
CA LEU A 104 -3.71 6.66 18.80
C LEU A 104 -2.34 6.81 19.47
N ALA A 105 -1.27 7.06 18.70
CA ALA A 105 0.05 7.35 19.26
C ALA A 105 0.08 8.68 20.03
N ASP A 106 -0.58 9.73 19.53
CA ASP A 106 -0.74 11.01 20.23
C ASP A 106 -1.49 10.80 21.58
N LEU A 107 -2.51 9.93 21.60
CA LEU A 107 -3.21 9.55 22.82
C LEU A 107 -2.30 8.76 23.79
N ASP A 108 -1.59 7.74 23.32
CA ASP A 108 -0.63 6.97 24.14
C ASP A 108 0.47 7.86 24.73
N ASN A 109 1.05 8.75 23.94
CA ASN A 109 2.10 9.66 24.37
C ASN A 109 1.61 10.62 25.46
N TYR A 110 0.39 11.16 25.32
CA TYR A 110 -0.20 12.03 26.34
C TYR A 110 -0.33 11.32 27.69
N TRP A 111 -0.78 10.06 27.69
CA TRP A 111 -0.95 9.27 28.91
C TRP A 111 0.34 8.78 29.55
N GLY A 112 1.48 8.86 28.84
CA GLY A 112 2.80 8.68 29.45
C GLY A 112 3.23 9.85 30.34
N ASN A 113 2.68 11.05 30.14
CA ASN A 113 2.98 12.23 30.94
C ASN A 113 1.78 13.21 31.02
N PRO A 114 0.69 12.80 31.69
CA PRO A 114 -0.50 13.63 31.80
C PRO A 114 -0.20 14.92 32.56
N GLY A 115 -0.56 16.07 31.96
CA GLY A 115 -0.31 17.40 32.51
C GLY A 115 0.81 18.19 31.82
N VAL A 116 1.52 17.56 30.87
CA VAL A 116 2.38 18.27 29.91
C VAL A 116 1.62 18.44 28.60
N ALA A 117 1.72 19.62 28.00
CA ALA A 117 1.15 19.86 26.68
C ALA A 117 1.71 18.85 25.67
N PRO A 118 0.86 18.08 24.98
CA PRO A 118 1.32 17.06 24.04
C PRO A 118 2.14 17.67 22.89
N VAL A 119 3.21 16.97 22.51
CA VAL A 119 3.94 17.25 21.27
C VAL A 119 3.27 16.42 20.18
N TYR A 120 2.50 17.09 19.34
CA TYR A 120 1.73 16.42 18.30
C TYR A 120 2.57 16.06 17.08
N THR A 121 2.23 14.92 16.48
CA THR A 121 2.68 14.54 15.13
C THR A 121 2.25 15.57 14.07
N THR A 122 3.08 15.84 13.06
CA THR A 122 2.71 16.77 11.97
C THR A 122 1.53 16.21 11.17
N ALA A 123 0.45 16.98 11.04
CA ALA A 123 -0.73 16.55 10.27
C ALA A 123 -0.46 16.60 8.75
N PRO A 124 -0.56 15.47 8.02
CA PRO A 124 -0.48 15.47 6.55
C PRO A 124 -1.76 16.03 5.91
N ASP A 125 -2.90 15.94 6.60
CA ASP A 125 -4.18 16.46 6.15
C ASP A 125 -4.63 17.70 6.97
N PRO A 126 -5.53 18.54 6.42
CA PRO A 126 -6.06 19.70 7.14
C PRO A 126 -6.79 19.34 8.44
N GLY A 127 -6.66 20.23 9.43
CA GLY A 127 -7.44 20.18 10.67
C GLY A 127 -8.61 21.17 10.68
N TYR A 128 -9.49 21.04 11.66
CA TYR A 128 -10.70 21.85 11.81
C TYR A 128 -10.85 22.33 13.26
N ALA A 129 -11.03 23.64 13.43
CA ALA A 129 -11.41 24.24 14.70
C ALA A 129 -12.90 24.59 14.60
N ASN A 130 -13.71 23.93 15.41
CA ASN A 130 -15.15 23.75 15.22
C ASN A 130 -15.42 23.17 13.83
N ARG A 131 -15.72 24.03 12.85
CA ARG A 131 -15.98 23.67 11.44
C ARG A 131 -15.07 24.43 10.46
N GLY A 132 -14.22 25.33 10.98
CA GLY A 132 -13.32 26.14 10.18
C GLY A 132 -12.00 25.42 9.95
N GLN A 133 -11.62 25.21 8.69
CA GLN A 133 -10.35 24.60 8.33
C GLN A 133 -9.17 25.47 8.78
N PHE A 134 -8.14 24.85 9.33
CA PHE A 134 -6.83 25.44 9.50
C PHE A 134 -5.78 24.60 8.75
N THR A 135 -4.79 25.29 8.18
CA THR A 135 -3.75 24.69 7.32
C THR A 135 -2.41 24.52 8.02
N THR A 136 -2.30 24.96 9.29
CA THR A 136 -1.08 24.80 10.08
C THR A 136 -1.00 23.38 10.67
N PRO A 137 0.21 22.78 10.79
CA PRO A 137 0.41 21.47 11.42
C PRO A 137 -0.14 21.39 12.85
N ASN A 138 -0.13 22.53 13.53
CA ASN A 138 -0.63 22.73 14.86
C ASN A 138 -1.98 23.41 14.81
N SER A 139 -2.90 22.96 15.65
CA SER A 139 -4.16 23.66 15.88
C SER A 139 -3.87 25.13 16.22
N PRO A 140 -4.66 26.10 15.69
CA PRO A 140 -4.55 27.50 16.08
C PRO A 140 -4.84 27.72 17.57
N ILE A 141 -5.41 26.71 18.24
CA ILE A 141 -5.61 26.66 19.69
C ILE A 141 -4.57 25.71 20.28
N ALA A 142 -3.74 26.20 21.21
CA ALA A 142 -2.79 25.36 21.91
C ALA A 142 -3.56 24.25 22.67
N ALA A 143 -3.46 23.02 22.17
CA ALA A 143 -4.14 21.91 22.78
C ALA A 143 -3.32 21.40 23.98
N GLN A 144 -3.98 21.30 25.12
CA GLN A 144 -3.35 20.93 26.40
C GLN A 144 -3.45 19.43 26.68
N ARG A 145 -4.14 18.67 25.81
CA ARG A 145 -4.50 17.25 25.99
C ARG A 145 -4.84 16.56 24.66
N ALA A 146 -4.70 15.24 24.62
CA ALA A 146 -5.30 14.40 23.58
C ALA A 146 -6.54 13.71 24.18
N ASP A 147 -7.74 14.15 23.78
CA ASP A 147 -8.99 13.64 24.37
C ASP A 147 -9.50 12.39 23.68
N ILE A 148 -9.53 12.44 22.35
CA ILE A 148 -10.12 11.41 21.49
C ILE A 148 -9.11 11.08 20.40
N ALA A 149 -8.79 9.80 20.26
CA ALA A 149 -8.25 9.29 19.02
C ALA A 149 -9.43 8.88 18.13
N ALA A 150 -9.63 9.57 17.01
CA ALA A 150 -10.63 9.17 16.03
C ALA A 150 -10.04 8.03 15.20
N MET A 151 -10.75 6.92 15.09
CA MET A 151 -10.21 5.70 14.49
C MET A 151 -11.11 5.21 13.35
N ASP A 152 -10.57 5.06 12.13
CA ASP A 152 -11.36 4.54 10.99
C ASP A 152 -11.74 3.05 11.18
N VAL A 153 -11.01 2.35 12.06
CA VAL A 153 -11.23 0.97 12.50
C VAL A 153 -10.94 0.86 14.00
N PRO A 154 -11.43 -0.16 14.73
CA PRO A 154 -11.18 -0.29 16.17
C PRO A 154 -9.69 -0.25 16.54
N THR A 155 -9.35 0.22 17.74
CA THR A 155 -7.94 0.40 18.17
C THR A 155 -7.13 -0.89 18.14
N LEU A 156 -7.78 -2.03 18.33
CA LEU A 156 -7.15 -3.34 18.23
C LEU A 156 -6.48 -3.59 16.87
N TYR A 157 -6.98 -2.96 15.79
CA TYR A 157 -6.42 -3.12 14.45
C TYR A 157 -5.15 -2.28 14.24
N PHE A 158 -4.78 -1.43 15.21
CA PHE A 158 -3.60 -0.58 15.19
C PHE A 158 -2.53 -0.95 16.21
N ALA A 159 -2.81 -1.86 17.15
CA ALA A 159 -1.89 -2.25 18.18
C ALA A 159 -1.14 -3.52 17.78
N GLN A 160 0.18 -3.55 18.00
CA GLN A 160 0.93 -4.81 17.94
C GLN A 160 0.50 -5.76 19.07
N ASN A 161 0.41 -7.05 18.77
CA ASN A 161 0.09 -8.07 19.77
C ASN A 161 1.14 -9.19 19.78
N GLY A 162 1.67 -9.51 20.96
CA GLY A 162 2.60 -10.63 21.14
C GLY A 162 4.01 -10.39 20.59
N SER A 163 4.72 -11.47 20.26
CA SER A 163 6.12 -11.43 19.81
C SER A 163 6.25 -11.30 18.29
N ALA A 164 7.19 -10.46 17.83
CA ALA A 164 7.53 -10.29 16.41
C ALA A 164 8.08 -11.57 15.74
N ALA A 165 8.56 -12.55 16.51
CA ALA A 165 9.00 -13.84 15.95
C ALA A 165 7.83 -14.69 15.43
N GLY A 166 6.59 -14.37 15.83
CA GLY A 166 5.38 -15.04 15.37
C GLY A 166 4.67 -14.34 14.20
N GLY A 167 5.22 -13.24 13.68
CA GLY A 167 4.62 -12.47 12.58
C GLY A 167 4.35 -13.33 11.35
N ALA A 168 3.18 -13.16 10.74
CA ALA A 168 2.78 -13.82 9.51
C ALA A 168 1.75 -12.95 8.78
N TRP A 169 1.66 -13.09 7.46
CA TRP A 169 0.79 -12.26 6.63
C TRP A 169 -0.70 -12.38 6.96
N ASN A 170 -1.14 -13.46 7.62
CA ASN A 170 -2.54 -13.76 7.92
C ASN A 170 -2.87 -13.75 9.43
N ARG A 171 -2.10 -13.03 10.24
CA ARG A 171 -2.45 -12.86 11.66
C ARG A 171 -3.69 -11.98 11.80
N THR A 172 -4.53 -12.30 12.78
CA THR A 172 -5.75 -11.53 13.08
C THR A 172 -5.56 -10.62 14.31
N PRO A 173 -6.34 -9.55 14.44
CA PRO A 173 -6.26 -8.64 15.58
C PRO A 173 -6.34 -9.36 16.94
N GLY A 174 -5.46 -9.01 17.87
CA GLY A 174 -5.35 -9.65 19.18
C GLY A 174 -4.56 -10.96 19.23
N SER A 175 -4.22 -11.56 18.09
CA SER A 175 -3.39 -12.78 18.03
C SER A 175 -1.89 -12.46 18.16
N SER A 176 -1.09 -13.37 18.73
CA SER A 176 0.37 -13.16 18.82
C SER A 176 1.01 -13.10 17.43
N GLY A 177 1.84 -12.09 17.21
CA GLY A 177 2.48 -11.79 15.92
C GLY A 177 1.72 -10.79 15.06
N TYR A 178 0.47 -10.43 15.43
CA TYR A 178 -0.29 -9.43 14.69
C TYR A 178 0.37 -8.04 14.74
N GLY A 179 0.43 -7.38 13.60
CA GLY A 179 1.03 -6.06 13.42
C GLY A 179 2.55 -6.08 13.32
N THR A 180 3.15 -7.25 13.15
CA THR A 180 4.61 -7.40 13.07
C THR A 180 5.02 -8.00 11.73
N ASN A 181 5.68 -7.18 10.91
CA ASN A 181 6.37 -7.58 9.70
C ASN A 181 7.84 -7.18 9.83
N GLN A 182 8.74 -8.15 9.63
CA GLN A 182 10.18 -7.94 9.72
C GLN A 182 10.80 -7.46 8.40
N ALA A 183 10.07 -7.59 7.28
CA ALA A 183 10.49 -7.04 6.01
C ALA A 183 10.48 -5.50 6.05
N VAL A 184 11.49 -4.92 5.42
CA VAL A 184 11.64 -3.48 5.26
C VAL A 184 11.60 -3.12 3.78
N SER A 185 11.24 -1.88 3.47
CA SER A 185 11.24 -1.38 2.10
C SER A 185 12.66 -1.26 1.52
N SER A 186 12.76 -0.91 0.23
CA SER A 186 14.04 -0.64 -0.46
C SER A 186 14.93 0.41 0.23
N THR A 187 14.38 1.25 1.10
CA THR A 187 15.13 2.27 1.89
C THR A 187 15.26 1.92 3.37
N GLY A 188 14.84 0.71 3.77
CA GLY A 188 14.89 0.24 5.15
C GLY A 188 13.71 0.68 6.03
N ALA A 189 12.61 1.18 5.46
CA ALA A 189 11.44 1.57 6.24
C ALA A 189 10.62 0.33 6.65
N GLY A 190 10.28 0.20 7.93
CA GLY A 190 9.44 -0.88 8.46
C GLY A 190 7.94 -0.55 8.40
N ASN A 191 7.12 -1.60 8.43
CA ASN A 191 5.65 -1.53 8.32
C ASN A 191 4.92 -2.05 9.58
N SER A 192 5.54 -2.00 10.76
CA SER A 192 4.91 -2.51 11.98
C SER A 192 3.84 -1.57 12.55
N LEU A 193 2.79 -2.13 13.14
CA LEU A 193 1.72 -1.37 13.80
C LEU A 193 2.22 -0.63 15.06
N VAL A 194 1.37 0.18 15.69
CA VAL A 194 1.76 1.01 16.85
C VAL A 194 2.03 0.13 18.07
N VAL A 195 3.10 0.44 18.80
CA VAL A 195 3.40 -0.12 20.13
C VAL A 195 2.83 0.82 21.19
N LEU A 196 1.88 0.33 21.99
CA LEU A 196 1.25 1.12 23.07
C LEU A 196 2.04 0.96 24.38
N ASN A 197 2.71 2.04 24.80
CA ASN A 197 3.61 2.01 25.95
C ASN A 197 2.93 2.44 27.24
N ASN A 198 1.93 3.31 27.16
CA ASN A 198 1.33 3.98 28.31
C ASN A 198 -0.16 3.63 28.48
N ILE A 199 -0.85 3.23 27.42
CA ILE A 199 -2.24 2.74 27.44
C ILE A 199 -2.32 1.29 26.95
N THR A 200 -3.47 0.64 27.13
CA THR A 200 -3.70 -0.74 26.68
C THR A 200 -5.07 -0.92 26.03
N THR A 201 -5.12 -1.74 24.97
CA THR A 201 -6.37 -2.22 24.35
C THR A 201 -6.86 -3.53 24.95
N ASP A 202 -6.04 -4.21 25.77
CA ASP A 202 -6.45 -5.42 26.49
C ASP A 202 -7.14 -5.04 27.81
N PRO A 203 -8.45 -5.30 27.97
CA PRO A 203 -9.16 -5.01 29.21
C PRO A 203 -8.71 -5.87 30.40
N ASN A 204 -7.93 -6.93 30.17
CA ASN A 204 -7.41 -7.82 31.21
C ASN A 204 -5.94 -7.53 31.58
N ASP A 205 -5.33 -6.50 30.98
CA ASP A 205 -3.95 -6.15 31.24
C ASP A 205 -3.74 -5.81 32.73
N GLN A 206 -2.70 -6.41 33.32
CA GLN A 206 -2.38 -6.26 34.75
C GLN A 206 -1.23 -5.28 34.99
N SER A 207 -0.73 -4.61 33.95
CA SER A 207 0.41 -3.69 34.08
C SER A 207 0.04 -2.35 34.75
N GLY A 208 -1.25 -2.12 35.01
CA GLY A 208 -1.77 -0.88 35.59
C GLY A 208 -1.92 0.26 34.58
N LYS A 209 -1.72 -0.02 33.28
CA LYS A 209 -2.00 0.93 32.20
C LYS A 209 -3.49 1.24 32.13
N PRO A 210 -3.88 2.51 31.84
CA PRO A 210 -5.27 2.84 31.55
C PRO A 210 -5.76 2.09 30.30
N VAL A 211 -6.98 1.55 30.39
CA VAL A 211 -7.65 0.86 29.28
C VAL A 211 -8.25 1.88 28.33
N VAL A 212 -8.06 1.64 27.03
CA VAL A 212 -8.70 2.40 25.95
C VAL A 212 -10.11 1.86 25.71
N PHE A 213 -11.08 2.77 25.65
CA PHE A 213 -12.47 2.47 25.32
C PHE A 213 -12.76 2.89 23.88
N ASP A 214 -13.09 1.91 23.05
CA ASP A 214 -13.60 2.12 21.69
C ASP A 214 -15.11 2.39 21.75
N THR A 215 -15.52 3.64 21.50
CA THR A 215 -16.92 3.99 21.30
C THR A 215 -17.26 3.90 19.82
N GLU A 216 -18.00 2.88 19.43
CA GLU A 216 -18.43 2.66 18.06
C GLU A 216 -19.50 3.67 17.61
N MET A 217 -19.34 4.22 16.40
CA MET A 217 -20.23 5.22 15.83
C MET A 217 -21.00 4.69 14.62
N ASN A 218 -20.28 4.19 13.61
CA ASN A 218 -20.83 3.78 12.32
C ASN A 218 -19.83 2.88 11.59
N TRP A 219 -20.31 2.15 10.59
CA TRP A 219 -19.48 1.45 9.62
C TRP A 219 -19.09 2.38 8.45
N VAL A 220 -17.88 2.20 7.94
CA VAL A 220 -17.33 2.91 6.79
C VAL A 220 -16.87 1.88 5.76
N ALA A 221 -17.43 1.93 4.56
CA ALA A 221 -17.07 1.02 3.47
C ALA A 221 -15.77 1.46 2.78
N ILE A 222 -14.98 0.48 2.34
CA ILE A 222 -13.70 0.69 1.66
C ILE A 222 -13.72 -0.06 0.32
N GLY A 223 -13.43 0.65 -0.76
CA GLY A 223 -13.38 0.12 -2.12
C GLY A 223 -11.95 -0.20 -2.52
N PHE A 224 -11.71 -1.38 -3.11
CA PHE A 224 -10.52 -1.58 -3.93
C PHE A 224 -10.73 -0.86 -5.27
N ILE A 225 -9.72 -0.08 -5.65
CA ILE A 225 -9.75 0.77 -6.85
C ILE A 225 -8.64 0.34 -7.80
N ALA A 226 -8.88 0.52 -9.09
CA ALA A 226 -7.86 0.30 -10.10
C ALA A 226 -7.92 1.38 -11.17
N ASN A 227 -6.77 1.66 -11.76
CA ASN A 227 -6.73 2.33 -13.04
C ASN A 227 -7.38 1.42 -14.10
N ARG A 228 -8.11 2.00 -15.05
CA ARG A 228 -8.71 1.24 -16.16
C ARG A 228 -7.66 0.44 -16.95
N GLY A 229 -6.43 0.99 -17.06
CA GLY A 229 -5.32 0.35 -17.75
C GLY A 229 -4.83 -0.96 -17.13
N ALA A 230 -5.16 -1.22 -15.88
CA ALA A 230 -4.82 -2.48 -15.23
C ALA A 230 -5.63 -3.65 -15.84
N GLY A 231 -6.78 -3.37 -16.47
CA GLY A 231 -7.65 -4.39 -17.06
C GLY A 231 -8.49 -5.15 -16.03
N LEU A 232 -8.64 -4.62 -14.80
CA LEU A 232 -9.35 -5.29 -13.71
C LEU A 232 -10.78 -4.78 -13.53
N GLU A 233 -11.73 -5.71 -13.51
CA GLU A 233 -13.13 -5.48 -13.09
C GLU A 233 -13.47 -6.31 -11.85
N ASN A 234 -13.19 -7.61 -11.95
CA ASN A 234 -13.52 -8.63 -10.98
C ASN A 234 -12.24 -9.16 -10.36
N VAL A 235 -12.20 -9.21 -9.04
CA VAL A 235 -11.08 -9.77 -8.27
C VAL A 235 -11.61 -10.63 -7.13
N THR A 236 -10.88 -11.68 -6.79
CA THR A 236 -11.14 -12.54 -5.64
C THR A 236 -10.42 -12.01 -4.41
N GLN A 237 -10.88 -12.41 -3.22
CA GLN A 237 -10.20 -12.10 -1.97
C GLN A 237 -8.77 -12.69 -1.97
N SER A 238 -8.58 -13.89 -2.53
CA SER A 238 -7.24 -14.49 -2.66
C SER A 238 -6.31 -13.72 -3.61
N GLU A 239 -6.81 -13.23 -4.75
CA GLU A 239 -6.02 -12.36 -5.64
C GLU A 239 -5.61 -11.05 -4.95
N LEU A 240 -6.51 -10.46 -4.16
CA LEU A 240 -6.20 -9.28 -3.35
C LEU A 240 -5.16 -9.60 -2.25
N GLN A 241 -5.23 -10.77 -1.62
CA GLN A 241 -4.20 -11.22 -0.67
C GLN A 241 -2.84 -11.28 -1.34
N TYR A 242 -2.74 -11.89 -2.53
CA TYR A 242 -1.50 -11.93 -3.32
C TYR A 242 -0.99 -10.52 -3.66
N LEU A 243 -1.83 -9.69 -4.29
CA LEU A 243 -1.44 -8.35 -4.72
C LEU A 243 -0.89 -7.52 -3.55
N PHE A 244 -1.60 -7.46 -2.43
CA PHE A 244 -1.20 -6.58 -1.34
C PHE A 244 -0.08 -7.13 -0.46
N THR A 245 0.21 -8.43 -0.50
CA THR A 245 1.32 -9.01 0.28
C THR A 245 2.60 -9.18 -0.55
N THR A 246 2.49 -9.27 -1.88
CA THR A 246 3.63 -9.55 -2.77
C THR A 246 3.86 -8.49 -3.85
N GLY A 247 2.89 -7.62 -4.11
CA GLY A 247 2.92 -6.69 -5.25
C GLY A 247 2.54 -7.33 -6.59
N ARG A 248 2.39 -8.66 -6.67
CA ARG A 248 2.06 -9.37 -7.92
C ARG A 248 0.80 -10.23 -7.74
N THR A 249 0.19 -10.62 -8.86
CA THR A 249 -0.92 -11.57 -8.86
C THR A 249 -0.41 -12.99 -8.56
N SER A 250 -1.33 -13.93 -8.30
CA SER A 250 -1.01 -15.36 -8.18
C SER A 250 -0.46 -15.97 -9.49
N THR A 251 -0.68 -15.31 -10.63
CA THR A 251 -0.14 -15.68 -11.94
C THR A 251 1.22 -15.07 -12.23
N GLY A 252 1.78 -14.32 -11.27
CA GLY A 252 3.06 -13.62 -11.39
C GLY A 252 2.98 -12.26 -12.08
N GLU A 253 1.80 -11.86 -12.57
CA GLU A 253 1.60 -10.57 -13.24
C GLU A 253 1.90 -9.42 -12.28
N ASN A 254 2.71 -8.49 -12.77
CA ASN A 254 3.25 -7.37 -12.03
C ASN A 254 2.40 -6.13 -12.26
N LEU A 255 1.57 -5.79 -11.28
CA LEU A 255 0.81 -4.56 -11.26
C LEU A 255 1.45 -3.61 -10.24
N ASN A 256 1.20 -2.31 -10.36
CA ASN A 256 1.74 -1.34 -9.41
C ASN A 256 0.80 -1.26 -8.19
N VAL A 257 1.07 -2.05 -7.17
CA VAL A 257 0.17 -2.17 -6.01
C VAL A 257 0.43 -1.01 -5.05
N ALA A 258 -0.43 0.00 -5.15
CA ALA A 258 -0.34 1.21 -4.38
C ALA A 258 -0.76 0.97 -2.93
N THR A 259 0.08 1.38 -1.96
CA THR A 259 -0.14 1.13 -0.52
C THR A 259 -0.01 2.39 0.34
N ARG A 260 -0.86 2.49 1.36
CA ARG A 260 -0.76 3.53 2.40
C ARG A 260 0.27 3.15 3.45
N ASP A 261 0.75 4.13 4.21
CA ASP A 261 1.47 3.87 5.46
C ASP A 261 0.62 3.04 6.44
N VAL A 262 1.27 2.26 7.30
CA VAL A 262 0.60 1.35 8.25
C VAL A 262 -0.21 2.09 9.35
N GLY A 263 -0.03 3.40 9.50
CA GLY A 263 -0.85 4.25 10.36
C GLY A 263 -2.23 4.58 9.77
N SER A 264 -2.52 4.16 8.53
CA SER A 264 -3.79 4.40 7.85
C SER A 264 -4.89 3.42 8.28
N GLY A 265 -6.04 3.94 8.73
CA GLY A 265 -7.20 3.09 9.02
C GLY A 265 -7.88 2.54 7.77
N THR A 266 -7.77 3.22 6.64
CA THR A 266 -8.21 2.66 5.35
C THR A 266 -7.40 1.41 4.99
N ARG A 267 -6.08 1.43 5.21
CA ARG A 267 -5.22 0.23 5.04
C ARG A 267 -5.67 -0.87 5.99
N ASN A 268 -5.78 -0.55 7.28
CA ASN A 268 -6.04 -1.58 8.27
C ASN A 268 -7.44 -2.18 8.12
N GLY A 269 -8.44 -1.41 7.69
CA GLY A 269 -9.77 -1.92 7.34
C GLY A 269 -9.77 -2.79 6.07
N ALA A 270 -9.11 -2.32 5.00
CA ALA A 270 -9.00 -3.09 3.75
C ALA A 270 -8.30 -4.43 3.98
N MET A 271 -7.11 -4.42 4.58
CA MET A 271 -6.28 -5.61 4.77
C MET A 271 -6.94 -6.62 5.70
N ASN A 272 -7.43 -6.17 6.87
CA ASN A 272 -8.11 -7.09 7.79
C ASN A 272 -9.35 -7.72 7.16
N SER A 273 -10.14 -6.96 6.38
CA SER A 273 -11.34 -7.49 5.72
C SER A 273 -11.04 -8.60 4.71
N ILE A 274 -9.85 -8.59 4.09
CA ILE A 274 -9.40 -9.67 3.21
C ILE A 274 -8.55 -10.73 3.93
N GLY A 275 -8.37 -10.63 5.25
CA GLY A 275 -7.60 -11.59 6.04
C GLY A 275 -6.08 -11.40 6.00
N VAL A 276 -5.62 -10.21 5.62
CA VAL A 276 -4.22 -9.80 5.63
C VAL A 276 -3.92 -8.97 6.89
N ASP A 277 -2.89 -9.34 7.62
CA ASP A 277 -2.27 -8.52 8.66
C ASP A 277 -1.82 -7.20 8.02
N PRO A 278 -2.31 -6.03 8.48
CA PRO A 278 -2.00 -4.78 7.84
C PRO A 278 -0.51 -4.48 7.72
N SER A 279 0.35 -4.99 8.63
CA SER A 279 1.81 -4.82 8.54
C SER A 279 2.45 -5.57 7.36
N TRP A 280 1.76 -6.56 6.81
CA TRP A 280 2.16 -7.34 5.63
C TRP A 280 1.52 -6.85 4.33
N GLY A 281 0.52 -5.97 4.40
CA GLY A 281 -0.08 -5.31 3.23
C GLY A 281 0.83 -4.23 2.61
N VAL A 282 1.98 -4.63 2.07
CA VAL A 282 3.06 -3.74 1.62
C VAL A 282 3.09 -3.48 0.11
N GLY A 283 2.41 -4.31 -0.70
CA GLY A 283 2.46 -4.24 -2.16
C GLY A 283 3.90 -4.31 -2.66
N ASP A 284 4.29 -3.42 -3.56
CA ASP A 284 5.66 -3.34 -4.11
C ASP A 284 6.73 -2.99 -3.07
N ASN A 285 6.32 -2.44 -1.91
CA ASN A 285 7.18 -2.09 -0.77
C ASN A 285 8.42 -1.23 -1.10
N ILE A 286 8.25 -0.19 -1.92
CA ILE A 286 9.34 0.70 -2.37
C ILE A 286 9.37 2.00 -1.57
N GLY A 287 10.59 2.43 -1.19
CA GLY A 287 10.82 3.74 -0.59
C GLY A 287 10.30 3.90 0.84
N SER A 288 10.35 5.13 1.33
CA SER A 288 9.83 5.52 2.65
C SER A 288 8.42 6.09 2.56
N VAL A 289 7.78 6.31 3.72
CA VAL A 289 6.52 7.05 3.81
C VAL A 289 6.63 8.41 3.13
N GLU A 290 5.64 8.76 2.30
CA GLU A 290 5.62 10.03 1.58
C GLU A 290 4.30 10.78 1.61
N ALA A 291 4.42 12.11 1.77
CA ALA A 291 3.29 13.04 1.89
C ALA A 291 3.22 14.11 0.79
N SER A 292 4.24 14.22 -0.07
CA SER A 292 4.30 15.29 -1.07
C SER A 292 3.40 15.00 -2.26
N SER A 293 2.56 15.97 -2.63
CA SER A 293 1.77 15.95 -3.87
C SER A 293 2.63 16.02 -5.14
N SER A 294 3.89 16.45 -5.03
CA SER A 294 4.80 16.58 -6.17
C SER A 294 5.21 15.23 -6.77
N LEU A 295 4.92 14.14 -6.06
CA LEU A 295 5.25 12.77 -6.46
C LEU A 295 4.02 12.01 -7.00
N ASP A 296 2.84 12.64 -7.03
CA ASP A 296 1.62 12.03 -7.56
C ASP A 296 1.62 11.92 -9.09
N PRO A 297 2.07 12.93 -9.86
CA PRO A 297 2.20 12.81 -11.31
C PRO A 297 3.28 11.80 -11.68
N LEU A 298 3.17 11.19 -12.87
CA LEU A 298 4.22 10.36 -13.46
C LEU A 298 5.50 11.20 -13.68
N GLY A 299 6.65 10.55 -13.56
CA GLY A 299 7.94 11.24 -13.59
C GLY A 299 9.04 10.44 -12.89
N PRO A 300 10.32 10.82 -13.01
CA PRO A 300 11.45 10.09 -12.41
C PRO A 300 11.44 9.97 -10.87
N ASN A 301 10.53 10.68 -10.19
CA ASN A 301 10.36 10.62 -8.74
C ASN A 301 8.97 10.10 -8.33
N HIS A 302 8.18 9.60 -9.29
CA HIS A 302 6.89 9.01 -9.01
C HIS A 302 7.05 7.87 -8.00
N LYS A 303 6.07 7.73 -7.10
CA LYS A 303 6.06 6.66 -6.10
C LYS A 303 4.67 6.08 -6.03
N VAL A 304 4.58 4.77 -5.95
CA VAL A 304 3.29 4.05 -5.88
C VAL A 304 2.97 3.56 -4.47
N THR A 305 3.96 3.33 -3.61
CA THR A 305 3.78 2.75 -2.27
C THR A 305 4.05 3.74 -1.13
N ASN A 306 3.70 3.32 0.09
CA ASN A 306 3.94 4.03 1.36
C ASN A 306 3.38 5.46 1.44
N MET A 307 2.14 5.67 1.00
CA MET A 307 1.49 6.99 0.98
C MET A 307 0.92 7.42 2.33
N SER A 308 1.09 8.69 2.70
CA SER A 308 0.56 9.23 3.97
C SER A 308 -0.94 9.56 3.99
N SER A 309 -1.61 9.66 2.83
CA SER A 309 -3.04 10.02 2.76
C SER A 309 -3.79 9.34 1.59
N SER A 310 -5.13 9.29 1.69
CA SER A 310 -5.98 8.66 0.65
C SER A 310 -6.00 9.48 -0.64
N SER A 311 -5.87 10.80 -0.57
CA SER A 311 -5.80 11.66 -1.77
C SER A 311 -4.50 11.47 -2.56
N ARG A 312 -3.42 10.97 -1.95
CA ARG A 312 -2.22 10.53 -2.68
C ARG A 312 -2.44 9.17 -3.34
N MET A 313 -3.08 8.24 -2.64
CA MET A 313 -3.49 6.93 -3.20
C MET A 313 -4.34 7.10 -4.45
N GLU A 314 -5.42 7.85 -4.34
CA GLU A 314 -6.33 8.13 -5.46
C GLU A 314 -5.62 8.76 -6.64
N ALA A 315 -4.74 9.74 -6.40
CA ALA A 315 -3.98 10.41 -7.46
C ALA A 315 -2.95 9.49 -8.13
N ARG A 316 -2.27 8.63 -7.38
CA ARG A 316 -1.30 7.67 -7.94
C ARG A 316 -1.99 6.55 -8.70
N VAL A 317 -3.13 6.06 -8.22
CA VAL A 317 -3.99 5.12 -8.99
C VAL A 317 -4.52 5.77 -10.26
N GLN A 318 -4.91 7.04 -10.24
CA GLN A 318 -5.33 7.76 -11.44
C GLN A 318 -4.22 7.85 -12.49
N ASN A 319 -2.99 8.15 -12.06
CA ASN A 319 -1.90 8.47 -12.97
C ASN A 319 -1.18 7.22 -13.47
N ASN A 320 -1.00 6.19 -12.65
CA ASN A 320 -0.31 4.98 -13.08
C ASN A 320 -1.31 3.99 -13.71
N ARG A 321 -1.04 3.61 -14.95
CA ARG A 321 -1.97 2.81 -15.76
C ARG A 321 -2.09 1.36 -15.29
N LEU A 322 -1.12 0.83 -14.55
CA LEU A 322 -1.14 -0.51 -13.97
C LEU A 322 -1.56 -0.52 -12.49
N ALA A 323 -1.90 0.64 -11.92
CA ALA A 323 -2.06 0.75 -10.48
C ALA A 323 -3.37 0.16 -9.94
N VAL A 324 -3.23 -0.52 -8.81
CA VAL A 324 -4.32 -1.03 -7.96
C VAL A 324 -4.13 -0.50 -6.55
N GLY A 325 -5.20 -0.09 -5.89
CA GLY A 325 -5.15 0.47 -4.55
C GLY A 325 -6.48 0.34 -3.82
N TYR A 326 -6.70 1.17 -2.80
CA TYR A 326 -7.93 1.18 -2.03
C TYR A 326 -8.24 2.57 -1.48
N THR A 327 -9.53 2.90 -1.35
CA THR A 327 -9.97 4.16 -0.71
C THR A 327 -11.29 3.99 0.05
N GLY A 328 -11.57 4.90 0.99
CA GLY A 328 -12.86 4.95 1.66
C GLY A 328 -13.96 5.42 0.70
N LEU A 329 -15.16 4.89 0.87
CA LEU A 329 -16.31 5.17 -0.01
C LEU A 329 -17.29 6.18 0.57
N SER A 330 -17.32 6.36 1.88
CA SER A 330 -18.38 7.09 2.59
C SER A 330 -17.92 8.42 3.17
N GLY A 331 -18.83 9.40 3.19
CA GLY A 331 -18.53 10.77 3.57
C GLY A 331 -17.84 11.53 2.43
N SER A 332 -17.21 12.66 2.75
CA SER A 332 -16.34 13.43 1.84
C SER A 332 -15.01 12.74 1.52
N SER A 333 -14.82 11.45 1.82
CA SER A 333 -13.82 10.66 1.10
C SER A 333 -14.29 10.57 -0.34
N ALA A 334 -13.53 11.18 -1.26
CA ALA A 334 -13.98 11.39 -2.63
C ALA A 334 -14.17 10.08 -3.43
N GLY A 335 -13.84 8.91 -2.89
CA GLY A 335 -14.03 7.56 -3.45
C GLY A 335 -15.15 7.42 -4.50
N VAL A 336 -16.40 7.58 -4.07
CA VAL A 336 -17.57 7.43 -4.95
C VAL A 336 -17.70 8.60 -5.94
N ALA A 337 -17.43 9.83 -5.50
CA ALA A 337 -17.50 11.00 -6.37
C ALA A 337 -16.45 10.97 -7.49
N ASP A 338 -15.23 10.54 -7.17
CA ASP A 338 -14.09 10.39 -8.07
C ASP A 338 -14.29 9.22 -9.03
N GLN A 339 -14.83 8.10 -8.57
CA GLN A 339 -15.25 7.01 -9.46
C GLN A 339 -16.30 7.51 -10.45
N ARG A 340 -17.31 8.26 -9.98
CA ARG A 340 -18.34 8.87 -10.84
C ARG A 340 -17.78 9.96 -11.76
N ALA A 341 -16.62 10.54 -11.44
CA ALA A 341 -15.88 11.46 -12.30
C ALA A 341 -14.91 10.74 -13.27
N GLY A 342 -14.78 9.41 -13.16
CA GLY A 342 -13.98 8.55 -14.01
C GLY A 342 -12.48 8.59 -13.70
N VAL A 343 -12.11 8.94 -12.46
CA VAL A 343 -10.71 9.03 -11.99
C VAL A 343 -10.06 7.65 -11.92
N TYR A 344 -10.79 6.68 -11.40
CA TYR A 344 -10.45 5.25 -11.31
C TYR A 344 -11.75 4.44 -11.32
N GLU A 345 -11.65 3.12 -11.41
CA GLU A 345 -12.79 2.23 -11.20
C GLU A 345 -12.77 1.57 -9.83
N LEU A 346 -13.97 1.20 -9.38
CA LEU A 346 -14.15 0.31 -8.23
C LEU A 346 -14.23 -1.13 -8.72
N LEU A 347 -13.46 -2.00 -8.07
CA LEU A 347 -13.44 -3.43 -8.36
C LEU A 347 -14.60 -4.14 -7.68
N ASN A 348 -15.13 -5.15 -8.35
CA ASN A 348 -16.06 -6.11 -7.76
C ASN A 348 -15.24 -7.19 -7.05
N VAL A 349 -15.62 -7.57 -5.83
CA VAL A 349 -14.86 -8.53 -5.03
C VAL A 349 -15.69 -9.79 -4.76
N MET A 350 -15.09 -10.95 -5.02
CA MET A 350 -15.60 -12.25 -4.57
C MET A 350 -14.87 -12.67 -3.30
N MET A 351 -15.59 -12.86 -2.20
CA MET A 351 -15.00 -13.29 -0.92
C MET A 351 -14.76 -14.82 -0.90
N ASP A 352 -13.96 -15.32 -1.83
CA ASP A 352 -13.70 -16.75 -2.07
C ASP A 352 -13.10 -17.47 -0.85
N GLN A 353 -12.21 -16.81 -0.11
CA GLN A 353 -11.62 -17.36 1.12
C GLN A 353 -12.61 -17.45 2.29
N MET A 354 -13.74 -16.73 2.19
CA MET A 354 -14.86 -16.81 3.12
C MET A 354 -15.99 -17.72 2.60
N GLY A 355 -15.82 -18.34 1.43
CA GLY A 355 -16.79 -19.26 0.82
C GLY A 355 -17.76 -18.62 -0.17
N GLY A 356 -17.53 -17.37 -0.58
CA GLY A 356 -18.29 -16.70 -1.64
C GLY A 356 -18.01 -17.28 -3.02
N THR A 357 -18.98 -17.17 -3.92
CA THR A 357 -18.92 -17.68 -5.30
C THR A 357 -19.34 -16.64 -6.34
N GLU A 358 -19.72 -15.44 -5.91
CA GLU A 358 -20.17 -14.34 -6.77
C GLU A 358 -19.32 -13.09 -6.55
N TYR A 359 -19.09 -12.32 -7.61
CA TYR A 359 -18.44 -11.01 -7.51
C TYR A 359 -19.45 -9.94 -7.10
N VAL A 360 -19.15 -9.21 -6.03
CA VAL A 360 -20.04 -8.17 -5.50
C VAL A 360 -19.41 -6.79 -5.69
N ARG A 361 -20.15 -5.89 -6.34
CA ARG A 361 -19.81 -4.47 -6.45
C ARG A 361 -20.19 -3.74 -5.15
N PRO A 362 -19.40 -2.79 -4.65
CA PRO A 362 -19.85 -1.93 -3.55
C PRO A 362 -21.11 -1.15 -3.95
N SER A 363 -22.19 -1.30 -3.18
CA SER A 363 -23.44 -0.55 -3.32
C SER A 363 -24.08 -0.30 -1.95
N ILE A 364 -25.07 0.59 -1.88
CA ILE A 364 -25.81 0.86 -0.64
C ILE A 364 -26.44 -0.45 -0.12
N GLU A 365 -27.09 -1.17 -1.02
CA GLU A 365 -27.76 -2.43 -0.74
C GLU A 365 -26.77 -3.52 -0.31
N ALA A 366 -25.65 -3.67 -1.02
CA ALA A 366 -24.65 -4.70 -0.70
C ALA A 366 -23.99 -4.49 0.67
N ILE A 367 -23.92 -3.25 1.17
CA ILE A 367 -23.36 -2.93 2.49
C ILE A 367 -24.41 -3.08 3.59
N ILE A 368 -25.67 -2.70 3.34
CA ILE A 368 -26.75 -2.76 4.33
C ILE A 368 -27.29 -4.19 4.46
N ASP A 369 -27.54 -4.87 3.34
CA ASP A 369 -28.13 -6.22 3.26
C ASP A 369 -27.03 -7.30 3.21
N ASN A 370 -26.05 -7.14 4.08
CA ASN A 370 -24.76 -7.82 4.04
C ASN A 370 -24.73 -9.21 4.74
N ALA A 371 -25.87 -9.89 4.85
CA ALA A 371 -25.95 -11.19 5.52
C ALA A 371 -25.62 -12.39 4.60
N ASP A 372 -25.78 -12.23 3.28
CA ASP A 372 -25.43 -13.25 2.28
C ASP A 372 -24.12 -12.86 1.59
N ILE A 373 -23.10 -13.69 1.74
CA ILE A 373 -21.76 -13.48 1.19
C ILE A 373 -21.74 -13.26 -0.34
N ASN A 374 -22.72 -13.79 -1.07
CA ASN A 374 -22.79 -13.68 -2.53
C ASN A 374 -23.46 -12.39 -3.02
N THR A 375 -24.04 -11.60 -2.12
CA THR A 375 -24.62 -10.29 -2.44
C THR A 375 -24.05 -9.18 -1.58
N ALA A 376 -23.25 -9.52 -0.56
CA ALA A 376 -22.72 -8.59 0.41
C ALA A 376 -21.35 -8.04 0.01
N TYR A 377 -21.17 -6.73 0.20
CA TYR A 377 -19.86 -6.10 0.12
C TYR A 377 -19.28 -5.93 1.52
N LEU A 378 -18.28 -6.74 1.85
CA LEU A 378 -17.82 -7.00 3.22
C LEU A 378 -16.47 -6.34 3.58
N ILE A 379 -16.09 -5.30 2.85
CA ILE A 379 -14.79 -4.62 3.02
C ILE A 379 -14.99 -3.23 3.62
N GLY A 380 -14.39 -2.99 4.79
CA GLY A 380 -14.56 -1.74 5.53
C GLY A 380 -14.08 -1.84 6.97
N GLY A 381 -14.64 -0.99 7.83
CA GLY A 381 -14.41 -1.06 9.26
C GLY A 381 -15.39 -0.24 10.08
N SER A 382 -15.46 -0.55 11.37
CA SER A 382 -16.26 0.21 12.33
C SER A 382 -15.46 1.42 12.80
N HIS A 383 -15.95 2.62 12.51
CA HIS A 383 -15.36 3.85 13.03
C HIS A 383 -15.59 3.93 14.53
N THR A 384 -14.51 4.12 15.29
CA THR A 384 -14.56 4.24 16.75
C THR A 384 -13.91 5.52 17.24
N TRP A 385 -14.38 5.99 18.39
CA TRP A 385 -13.73 7.07 19.14
C TRP A 385 -13.06 6.45 20.35
N ALA A 386 -11.74 6.42 20.30
CA ALA A 386 -10.90 5.86 21.33
C ALA A 386 -10.62 6.90 22.41
N THR A 387 -10.93 6.53 23.65
CA THR A 387 -10.80 7.40 24.83
C THR A 387 -10.18 6.64 25.99
N VAL A 388 -9.58 7.35 26.94
CA VAL A 388 -9.19 6.76 28.23
C VAL A 388 -10.23 7.15 29.28
N GLY A 389 -10.94 6.14 29.77
CA GLY A 389 -12.19 6.29 30.53
C GLY A 389 -13.42 6.15 29.64
N ASP A 390 -14.48 5.53 30.17
CA ASP A 390 -15.76 5.27 29.54
C ASP A 390 -16.66 6.53 29.57
N PRO A 391 -17.00 7.09 28.40
CA PRO A 391 -17.93 8.21 28.30
C PRO A 391 -19.30 7.91 28.94
N LYS A 392 -19.81 6.68 28.82
CA LYS A 392 -21.14 6.29 29.33
C LYS A 392 -21.19 6.19 30.85
N ALA A 393 -20.08 5.80 31.47
CA ALA A 393 -19.96 5.78 32.94
C ALA A 393 -19.87 7.19 33.55
N THR A 394 -19.56 8.21 32.74
CA THR A 394 -19.27 9.58 33.20
C THR A 394 -20.53 10.44 33.41
N VAL A 395 -21.70 9.97 32.95
CA VAL A 395 -22.96 10.70 33.00
C VAL A 395 -24.05 9.94 33.73
N VAL A 396 -25.08 10.68 34.15
CA VAL A 396 -26.33 10.13 34.66
C VAL A 396 -27.50 10.69 33.86
N GLU A 397 -28.44 9.82 33.52
CA GLU A 397 -29.73 10.23 32.96
C GLU A 397 -30.70 10.55 34.09
N ARG A 398 -31.21 11.78 34.09
CA ARG A 398 -32.19 12.23 35.09
C ARG A 398 -33.24 13.07 34.40
N ASP A 399 -34.51 12.74 34.63
CA ASP A 399 -35.67 13.49 34.12
C ASP A 399 -35.61 13.71 32.59
N GLY A 400 -35.02 12.76 31.85
CA GLY A 400 -34.86 12.83 30.39
C GLY A 400 -33.63 13.63 29.91
N GLN A 401 -32.86 14.22 30.82
CA GLN A 401 -31.61 14.94 30.49
C GLN A 401 -30.38 14.09 30.79
N VAL A 402 -29.35 14.22 29.95
CA VAL A 402 -28.02 13.62 30.15
C VAL A 402 -27.15 14.64 30.87
N LEU A 403 -26.83 14.37 32.14
CA LEU A 403 -26.05 15.28 32.98
C LEU A 403 -24.75 14.62 33.41
N LEU A 404 -23.73 15.40 33.73
CA LEU A 404 -22.54 14.86 34.40
C LEU A 404 -22.95 14.17 35.70
N ALA A 405 -22.37 13.00 35.99
CA ALA A 405 -22.49 12.34 37.27
C ALA A 405 -21.83 13.21 38.36
N GLY A 406 -22.51 14.26 38.83
CA GLY A 406 -21.90 15.32 39.63
C GLY A 406 -21.27 14.77 40.90
N ASN A 407 -19.93 14.84 41.02
CA ASN A 407 -19.05 14.45 42.14
C ASN A 407 -19.44 13.23 43.01
N ALA A 408 -20.36 12.39 42.55
CA ALA A 408 -20.51 11.03 42.98
C ALA A 408 -19.40 10.26 42.29
N ASN A 409 -18.16 10.52 42.72
CA ASN A 409 -17.06 9.57 42.58
C ASN A 409 -17.57 8.26 43.19
N THR A 410 -18.24 7.42 42.40
CA THR A 410 -18.61 6.08 42.84
C THR A 410 -17.35 5.21 42.93
N GLY A 411 -16.21 5.70 42.42
CA GLY A 411 -14.93 5.04 42.50
C GLY A 411 -14.87 3.81 41.59
N THR A 412 -15.80 3.65 40.65
CA THR A 412 -15.60 2.70 39.55
C THR A 412 -14.50 3.26 38.66
N SER A 413 -13.42 2.50 38.49
CA SER A 413 -12.12 2.91 37.93
C SER A 413 -12.12 3.42 36.48
N ASN A 414 -13.28 3.58 35.87
CA ASN A 414 -13.42 3.75 34.42
C ASN A 414 -14.04 5.11 34.02
N GLU A 415 -14.43 6.00 34.93
CA GLU A 415 -15.05 7.29 34.56
C GLU A 415 -14.04 8.32 34.00
N MET A 416 -14.46 9.19 33.08
CA MET A 416 -13.68 10.36 32.64
C MET A 416 -13.81 11.48 33.69
N THR A 417 -12.68 12.00 34.18
CA THR A 417 -12.64 12.97 35.30
C THR A 417 -12.12 14.35 34.90
N GLY A 418 -12.49 15.37 35.68
CA GLY A 418 -12.07 16.76 35.47
C GLY A 418 -12.57 17.33 34.14
N ASP A 419 -11.73 18.12 33.46
CA ASP A 419 -12.06 18.79 32.19
C ASP A 419 -12.41 17.82 31.03
N ARG A 420 -12.20 16.51 31.22
CA ARG A 420 -12.56 15.44 30.27
C ARG A 420 -14.03 15.02 30.37
N GLN A 421 -14.75 15.47 31.38
CA GLN A 421 -16.20 15.25 31.49
C GLN A 421 -16.97 15.91 30.33
N ALA A 422 -16.49 17.05 29.84
CA ALA A 422 -17.02 17.67 28.63
C ALA A 422 -16.81 16.79 27.38
N THR A 423 -15.69 16.06 27.29
CA THR A 423 -15.46 15.07 26.21
C THR A 423 -16.51 13.96 26.25
N ALA A 424 -16.86 13.46 27.44
CA ALA A 424 -17.92 12.47 27.58
C ALA A 424 -19.27 13.00 27.09
N LEU A 425 -19.66 14.22 27.49
CA LEU A 425 -20.89 14.86 27.03
C LEU A 425 -20.91 15.05 25.50
N TYR A 426 -19.80 15.46 24.89
CA TYR A 426 -19.69 15.59 23.44
C TYR A 426 -19.93 14.27 22.70
N ILE A 427 -19.36 13.18 23.21
CA ILE A 427 -19.57 11.83 22.67
C ILE A 427 -21.03 11.40 22.82
N LEU A 428 -21.59 11.60 24.01
CA LEU A 428 -22.95 11.18 24.32
C LEU A 428 -24.01 11.98 23.57
N ASN A 429 -23.75 13.25 23.31
CA ASN A 429 -24.57 14.09 22.45
C ASN A 429 -24.79 13.43 21.07
N ILE A 430 -23.70 12.93 20.49
CA ILE A 430 -23.72 12.22 19.20
C ILE A 430 -24.39 10.86 19.35
N LEU A 431 -24.02 10.06 20.36
CA LEU A 431 -24.61 8.73 20.57
C LEU A 431 -26.12 8.78 20.82
N LYS A 432 -26.61 9.79 21.55
CA LYS A 432 -28.05 9.99 21.77
C LYS A 432 -28.76 10.43 20.52
N SER A 433 -28.16 11.31 19.73
CA SER A 433 -28.69 11.66 18.41
C SER A 433 -28.80 10.41 17.50
N ILE A 434 -27.79 9.53 17.50
CA ILE A 434 -27.83 8.25 16.79
C ILE A 434 -28.94 7.34 17.33
N ALA A 435 -29.06 7.20 18.65
CA ALA A 435 -30.03 6.32 19.27
C ALA A 435 -31.47 6.75 18.97
N ASP A 436 -31.76 8.05 19.07
CA ASP A 436 -33.09 8.61 18.82
C ASP A 436 -33.43 8.55 17.32
N PHE A 437 -32.46 8.86 16.44
CA PHE A 437 -32.63 8.70 14.99
C PHE A 437 -32.85 7.23 14.59
N THR A 438 -32.15 6.30 15.22
CA THR A 438 -32.38 4.87 15.02
C THR A 438 -33.79 4.47 15.44
N GLY A 439 -34.32 5.06 16.52
CA GLY A 439 -35.65 4.75 17.06
C GLY A 439 -36.79 5.22 16.17
N ASP A 440 -36.68 6.42 15.58
CA ASP A 440 -37.72 7.04 14.76
C ASP A 440 -37.11 7.92 13.65
N PRO A 441 -36.56 7.32 12.58
CA PRO A 441 -35.80 8.05 11.57
C PRO A 441 -36.71 8.95 10.71
N GLY A 442 -36.21 10.15 10.39
CA GLY A 442 -36.83 11.06 9.43
C GLY A 442 -37.85 12.05 10.03
N VAL A 443 -38.04 12.06 11.34
CA VAL A 443 -38.82 13.10 12.03
C VAL A 443 -38.08 14.42 12.06
N ALA A 444 -38.83 15.53 12.00
CA ALA A 444 -38.26 16.85 11.76
C ALA A 444 -37.32 17.32 12.87
N GLU A 445 -37.59 16.95 14.12
CA GLU A 445 -36.75 17.26 15.28
C GLU A 445 -35.30 16.78 15.11
N GLN A 446 -35.07 15.74 14.31
CA GLN A 446 -33.75 15.14 14.09
C GLN A 446 -33.00 15.70 12.87
N TYR A 447 -33.58 16.67 12.15
CA TYR A 447 -32.94 17.22 10.96
C TYR A 447 -31.62 17.92 11.27
N ASN A 448 -30.64 17.67 10.40
CA ASN A 448 -29.24 18.08 10.47
C ASN A 448 -28.47 17.56 11.69
N MET A 449 -29.03 16.63 12.48
CA MET A 449 -28.37 16.10 13.68
C MET A 449 -27.32 15.04 13.33
N PRO A 450 -26.35 14.74 14.24
CA PRO A 450 -25.34 13.70 14.00
C PRO A 450 -25.91 12.37 13.50
N GLY A 451 -26.98 11.87 14.11
CA GLY A 451 -27.60 10.60 13.75
C GLY A 451 -28.10 10.54 12.30
N GLU A 452 -28.73 11.61 11.83
CA GLU A 452 -29.22 11.70 10.45
C GLU A 452 -28.06 11.67 9.44
N LEU A 453 -27.04 12.50 9.67
CA LEU A 453 -25.89 12.56 8.76
C LEU A 453 -25.18 11.20 8.68
N LEU A 454 -24.98 10.54 9.83
CA LEU A 454 -24.33 9.23 9.87
C LEU A 454 -25.16 8.14 9.19
N ALA A 455 -26.48 8.23 9.17
CA ALA A 455 -27.34 7.32 8.41
C ALA A 455 -27.35 7.62 6.90
N ASN A 456 -27.23 8.89 6.51
CA ASN A 456 -27.34 9.34 5.12
C ASN A 456 -26.02 9.37 4.35
N GLU A 457 -24.87 9.41 5.04
CA GLU A 457 -23.54 9.46 4.39
C GLU A 457 -22.64 8.28 4.73
N TYR A 458 -22.91 7.59 5.85
CA TYR A 458 -22.20 6.41 6.34
C TYR A 458 -23.21 5.30 6.65
N PHE A 459 -22.83 4.24 7.38
CA PHE A 459 -23.74 3.12 7.65
C PHE A 459 -23.87 2.88 9.15
N LEU A 460 -25.01 3.23 9.73
CA LEU A 460 -25.27 2.94 11.14
C LEU A 460 -25.47 1.43 11.34
N HIS A 461 -24.71 0.84 12.25
CA HIS A 461 -24.67 -0.61 12.48
C HIS A 461 -26.04 -1.22 12.76
N SER A 462 -26.91 -0.49 13.46
CA SER A 462 -28.26 -0.96 13.81
C SER A 462 -29.15 -1.19 12.58
N GLY A 463 -28.85 -0.62 11.42
CA GLY A 463 -29.60 -0.90 10.19
C GLY A 463 -28.95 -1.92 9.26
N MET A 464 -27.73 -2.40 9.56
CA MET A 464 -27.03 -3.42 8.76
C MET A 464 -27.42 -4.83 9.18
N ALA A 465 -27.59 -5.75 8.21
CA ALA A 465 -28.05 -7.12 8.43
C ALA A 465 -27.04 -8.02 9.16
N ALA A 466 -25.74 -7.73 9.05
CA ALA A 466 -24.65 -8.45 9.69
C ALA A 466 -23.55 -7.50 10.17
N ARG A 467 -22.77 -7.99 11.14
CA ARG A 467 -21.69 -7.28 11.86
C ARG A 467 -20.36 -8.00 11.64
N GLN A 468 -19.31 -7.26 11.31
CA GLN A 468 -17.95 -7.80 11.30
C GLN A 468 -17.51 -8.16 12.73
N ASN A 469 -16.84 -9.30 12.87
CA ASN A 469 -16.25 -9.72 14.14
C ASN A 469 -14.93 -8.98 14.40
N LEU A 470 -14.78 -8.44 15.62
CA LEU A 470 -13.61 -7.65 16.04
C LEU A 470 -12.29 -8.45 16.09
N LEU A 471 -12.32 -9.73 16.46
CA LEU A 471 -11.10 -10.55 16.58
C LEU A 471 -10.80 -11.34 15.31
N ASN A 472 -11.82 -11.54 14.47
CA ASN A 472 -11.69 -12.22 13.19
C ASN A 472 -12.45 -11.46 12.09
N PRO A 473 -11.79 -10.50 11.41
CA PRO A 473 -12.47 -9.57 10.52
C PRO A 473 -13.00 -10.20 9.22
N THR A 474 -12.63 -11.46 8.92
CA THR A 474 -13.20 -12.27 7.83
C THR A 474 -14.43 -13.08 8.29
N GLN A 475 -14.89 -12.91 9.52
CA GLN A 475 -16.14 -13.49 10.02
C GLN A 475 -17.20 -12.41 10.24
N TRP A 476 -18.38 -12.65 9.68
CA TRP A 476 -19.55 -11.79 9.83
C TRP A 476 -20.65 -12.53 10.57
N VAL A 477 -21.25 -11.87 11.56
CA VAL A 477 -22.29 -12.42 12.42
C VAL A 477 -23.59 -11.69 12.13
N ALA A 478 -24.68 -12.42 11.94
CA ALA A 478 -26.01 -11.83 11.76
C ALA A 478 -26.32 -10.85 12.90
N ASN A 479 -26.81 -9.66 12.54
CA ASN A 479 -27.17 -8.64 13.51
C ASN A 479 -28.52 -9.00 14.14
N ALA A 480 -28.52 -9.40 15.41
CA ALA A 480 -29.76 -9.76 16.11
C ALA A 480 -30.66 -8.54 16.42
N ASN A 481 -30.12 -7.33 16.32
CA ASN A 481 -30.78 -6.07 16.70
C ASN A 481 -30.99 -5.15 15.50
N VAL A 482 -31.21 -5.71 14.30
CA VAL A 482 -31.54 -4.90 13.12
C VAL A 482 -32.81 -4.09 13.40
N ASN A 483 -32.69 -2.77 13.28
CA ASN A 483 -33.80 -1.85 13.26
C ASN A 483 -34.26 -1.68 11.80
N GLU A 484 -35.43 -2.25 11.50
CA GLU A 484 -35.94 -2.27 10.13
C GLU A 484 -36.35 -0.88 9.64
N ALA A 485 -36.84 0.02 10.50
CA ALA A 485 -37.17 1.38 10.11
C ALA A 485 -35.92 2.15 9.67
N LEU A 486 -34.84 2.07 10.46
CA LEU A 486 -33.55 2.64 10.11
C LEU A 486 -32.97 2.01 8.83
N ARG A 487 -33.05 0.69 8.69
CA ARG A 487 -32.59 -0.02 7.50
C ARG A 487 -33.26 0.51 6.23
N GLN A 488 -34.59 0.59 6.23
CA GLN A 488 -35.35 1.13 5.10
C GLN A 488 -35.02 2.61 4.84
N HIS A 489 -34.82 3.40 5.90
CA HIS A 489 -34.38 4.79 5.76
C HIS A 489 -33.03 4.89 5.05
N MET A 490 -32.02 4.13 5.49
CA MET A 490 -30.69 4.15 4.88
C MET A 490 -30.72 3.66 3.42
N LEU A 491 -31.47 2.59 3.11
CA LEU A 491 -31.64 2.13 1.73
C LEU A 491 -32.23 3.22 0.82
N ALA A 492 -33.14 4.04 1.34
CA ALA A 492 -33.81 5.10 0.57
C ALA A 492 -33.03 6.42 0.49
N ASN A 493 -32.21 6.74 1.49
CA ASN A 493 -31.65 8.10 1.67
C ASN A 493 -30.13 8.15 1.75
N ASN A 494 -29.44 7.01 1.84
CA ASN A 494 -27.98 7.03 1.86
C ASN A 494 -27.44 7.51 0.51
N THR A 495 -26.42 8.36 0.56
CA THR A 495 -25.82 8.97 -0.62
C THR A 495 -24.32 8.76 -0.70
N PHE A 496 -23.74 7.99 0.23
CA PHE A 496 -22.29 7.92 0.48
C PHE A 496 -21.63 9.29 0.75
N GLY A 497 -22.39 10.37 0.94
CA GLY A 497 -21.84 11.74 0.93
C GLY A 497 -21.51 12.27 -0.48
N ALA A 498 -21.88 11.54 -1.53
CA ALA A 498 -21.61 11.86 -2.94
C ALA A 498 -22.88 12.00 -3.79
N GLY A 499 -24.05 12.10 -3.17
CA GLY A 499 -25.35 12.21 -3.84
C GLY A 499 -25.89 10.90 -4.43
N GLY A 500 -25.29 9.74 -4.09
CA GLY A 500 -25.71 8.41 -4.54
C GLY A 500 -24.57 7.38 -4.50
N GLY A 501 -24.88 6.11 -4.78
CA GLY A 501 -23.89 5.04 -4.87
C GLY A 501 -22.98 5.09 -6.10
N PRO A 502 -21.96 4.22 -6.16
CA PRO A 502 -21.09 4.06 -7.32
C PRO A 502 -21.84 3.85 -8.63
N ALA A 503 -21.31 4.38 -9.73
CA ALA A 503 -21.83 4.07 -11.06
C ALA A 503 -21.47 2.62 -11.45
N ALA A 504 -22.15 2.07 -12.46
CA ALA A 504 -21.76 0.77 -13.03
C ALA A 504 -20.34 0.85 -13.62
N TYR A 505 -19.61 -0.26 -13.57
CA TYR A 505 -18.26 -0.35 -14.12
C TYR A 505 -18.22 0.09 -15.59
N GLY A 506 -17.23 0.90 -15.97
CA GLY A 506 -17.02 1.37 -17.34
C GLY A 506 -18.07 2.36 -17.86
N SER A 507 -19.10 2.70 -17.08
CA SER A 507 -20.20 3.56 -17.54
C SER A 507 -19.85 5.04 -17.64
N VAL A 508 -18.78 5.49 -16.98
CA VAL A 508 -18.35 6.91 -16.97
C VAL A 508 -17.37 7.20 -18.10
N ASN A 509 -16.30 6.40 -18.21
CA ASN A 509 -15.42 6.36 -19.37
C ASN A 509 -14.77 4.98 -19.50
N ALA A 510 -14.76 4.43 -20.71
CA ALA A 510 -14.17 3.13 -21.00
C ALA A 510 -12.65 3.11 -20.72
N ALA A 511 -11.88 4.16 -21.04
CA ALA A 511 -10.42 4.13 -20.90
C ALA A 511 -9.86 4.86 -19.66
N GLY A 512 -10.70 5.55 -18.87
CA GLY A 512 -10.26 6.31 -17.69
C GLY A 512 -9.72 7.72 -18.01
N LYS A 513 -8.83 8.25 -17.18
CA LYS A 513 -8.20 9.56 -17.41
C LYS A 513 -6.83 9.41 -18.08
N VAL A 514 -6.48 10.41 -18.88
CA VAL A 514 -5.09 10.64 -19.30
C VAL A 514 -4.27 10.90 -18.04
N PRO A 515 -3.17 10.15 -17.80
CA PRO A 515 -2.27 10.45 -16.69
C PRO A 515 -1.76 11.88 -16.69
N THR A 516 -1.34 12.38 -15.53
CA THR A 516 -0.64 13.66 -15.43
C THR A 516 0.86 13.40 -15.26
N ARG A 517 1.70 14.20 -15.94
CA ARG A 517 3.16 14.15 -15.81
C ARG A 517 3.70 15.33 -15.02
N SER A 518 4.81 15.10 -14.33
CA SER A 518 5.56 16.16 -13.67
C SER A 518 6.14 17.10 -14.71
N THR A 519 5.87 18.40 -14.59
CA THR A 519 6.48 19.41 -15.45
C THR A 519 7.90 19.81 -15.01
N SER A 520 8.43 19.16 -13.96
CA SER A 520 9.77 19.42 -13.41
C SER A 520 10.82 18.40 -13.86
N ALA A 521 10.43 17.34 -14.57
CA ALA A 521 11.33 16.26 -15.00
C ALA A 521 12.25 16.65 -16.18
N GLY A 522 11.94 17.73 -16.90
CA GLY A 522 12.65 18.11 -18.13
C GLY A 522 11.86 17.73 -19.38
N THR A 523 12.51 17.06 -20.32
CA THR A 523 11.89 16.60 -21.58
C THR A 523 11.71 15.09 -21.54
N TYR A 524 10.50 14.61 -21.85
CA TYR A 524 10.16 13.18 -21.92
C TYR A 524 10.49 12.57 -23.29
N SER A 525 10.38 11.24 -23.42
CA SER A 525 10.67 10.49 -24.66
C SER A 525 9.83 10.93 -25.87
N ASP A 526 8.63 11.48 -25.64
CA ASP A 526 7.77 12.08 -26.67
C ASP A 526 8.18 13.51 -27.09
N GLY A 527 9.26 14.05 -26.51
CA GLY A 527 9.77 15.40 -26.77
C GLY A 527 9.01 16.51 -26.04
N THR A 528 8.03 16.19 -25.19
CA THR A 528 7.26 17.18 -24.44
C THR A 528 7.88 17.47 -23.07
N ASN A 529 7.37 18.48 -22.38
CA ASN A 529 7.80 18.85 -21.01
C ASN A 529 6.87 18.33 -19.90
N GLY A 530 5.95 17.40 -20.23
CA GLY A 530 4.95 16.86 -19.31
C GLY A 530 3.62 17.61 -19.24
N SER A 531 3.47 18.77 -19.92
CA SER A 531 2.20 19.52 -19.92
C SER A 531 1.07 18.83 -20.70
N TYR A 532 1.42 17.94 -21.63
CA TYR A 532 0.52 17.17 -22.48
C TYR A 532 1.27 15.97 -23.05
N TYR A 533 0.55 15.01 -23.61
CA TYR A 533 1.07 13.91 -24.44
C TYR A 533 0.83 14.20 -25.92
N ILE A 534 1.47 13.44 -26.81
CA ILE A 534 1.22 13.46 -28.25
C ILE A 534 0.56 12.14 -28.67
N ASP A 535 -0.61 12.20 -29.29
CA ASP A 535 -1.26 11.00 -29.85
C ASP A 535 -0.66 10.57 -31.22
N ALA A 536 -1.04 9.40 -31.72
CA ALA A 536 -0.59 8.86 -33.00
C ALA A 536 -1.00 9.71 -34.22
N ASN A 537 -1.84 10.73 -34.05
CA ASN A 537 -2.21 11.68 -35.10
C ASN A 537 -1.56 13.06 -34.89
N GLY A 538 -0.63 13.18 -33.93
CA GLY A 538 0.13 14.39 -33.65
C GLY A 538 -0.62 15.44 -32.83
N ASN A 539 -1.76 15.10 -32.23
CA ASN A 539 -2.52 16.04 -31.41
C ASN A 539 -1.99 16.07 -29.98
N HIS A 540 -2.14 17.23 -29.33
CA HIS A 540 -1.81 17.37 -27.91
C HIS A 540 -2.98 16.89 -27.04
N VAL A 541 -2.68 16.01 -26.10
CA VAL A 541 -3.67 15.43 -25.17
C VAL A 541 -3.30 15.83 -23.75
N VAL A 542 -4.20 16.54 -23.06
CA VAL A 542 -3.94 17.12 -21.74
C VAL A 542 -4.23 16.10 -20.63
N GLY A 543 -3.33 15.99 -19.66
CA GLY A 543 -3.52 15.14 -18.47
C GLY A 543 -4.78 15.49 -17.67
N GLY A 544 -5.41 14.47 -17.09
CA GLY A 544 -6.66 14.58 -16.33
C GLY A 544 -7.94 14.63 -17.17
N THR A 545 -7.84 14.67 -18.51
CA THR A 545 -9.01 14.56 -19.40
C THR A 545 -9.38 13.10 -19.69
N ASN A 546 -10.55 12.83 -20.27
CA ASN A 546 -10.94 11.44 -20.60
C ASN A 546 -10.09 10.90 -21.75
N LEU A 547 -9.54 9.71 -21.56
CA LEU A 547 -8.72 8.98 -22.51
C LEU A 547 -9.60 8.29 -23.58
N ALA A 548 -9.07 8.10 -24.80
CA ALA A 548 -9.73 7.34 -25.86
C ALA A 548 -9.62 5.82 -25.66
N ALA A 549 -10.59 5.06 -26.19
CA ALA A 549 -10.73 3.62 -26.05
C ALA A 549 -9.50 2.81 -26.51
N ARG A 550 -8.76 3.27 -27.52
CA ARG A 550 -7.51 2.64 -27.99
C ARG A 550 -6.46 2.51 -26.90
N ASN A 551 -6.52 3.34 -25.87
CA ASN A 551 -5.57 3.34 -24.77
C ASN A 551 -6.14 2.64 -23.52
N GLU A 552 -7.25 1.91 -23.62
CA GLU A 552 -8.00 1.36 -22.48
C GLU A 552 -7.20 0.38 -21.64
N LEU A 553 -6.41 -0.51 -22.25
CA LEU A 553 -5.56 -1.49 -21.59
C LEU A 553 -4.09 -1.08 -21.76
N ALA A 554 -3.34 -0.99 -20.65
CA ALA A 554 -1.90 -0.78 -20.72
C ALA A 554 -1.24 -2.07 -21.24
N GLY A 555 -0.24 -1.94 -22.12
CA GLY A 555 0.50 -3.05 -22.72
C GLY A 555 -0.17 -3.72 -23.91
N ASP A 556 -1.40 -3.37 -24.27
CA ASP A 556 -2.10 -3.87 -25.46
C ASP A 556 -1.64 -3.11 -26.71
N PHE A 557 -0.44 -3.44 -27.18
CA PHE A 557 0.17 -2.81 -28.35
C PHE A 557 -0.41 -3.34 -29.65
N ASN A 558 -0.86 -4.60 -29.68
CA ASN A 558 -1.45 -5.19 -30.88
C ASN A 558 -2.96 -4.90 -31.04
N ASN A 559 -3.58 -4.28 -30.03
CA ASN A 559 -5.00 -3.90 -29.96
C ASN A 559 -5.95 -5.10 -30.08
N ASP A 560 -5.61 -6.21 -29.40
CA ASP A 560 -6.42 -7.44 -29.34
C ASP A 560 -7.26 -7.55 -28.06
N GLY A 561 -7.13 -6.59 -27.13
CA GLY A 561 -7.84 -6.55 -25.86
C GLY A 561 -7.17 -7.36 -24.75
N SER A 562 -5.95 -7.84 -24.95
CA SER A 562 -5.16 -8.58 -23.96
C SER A 562 -3.79 -7.94 -23.79
N ARG A 563 -3.20 -8.08 -22.60
CA ARG A 563 -1.80 -7.76 -22.34
C ARG A 563 -1.05 -9.07 -22.15
N ASN A 564 -0.23 -9.46 -23.12
CA ASN A 564 0.50 -10.74 -23.08
C ASN A 564 1.70 -10.74 -24.05
N VAL A 565 2.45 -11.84 -24.13
CA VAL A 565 3.64 -11.93 -24.99
C VAL A 565 3.39 -11.68 -26.50
N MET A 566 2.15 -11.73 -26.97
CA MET A 566 1.78 -11.40 -28.36
C MET A 566 1.86 -9.90 -28.65
N ASP A 567 2.02 -9.06 -27.63
CA ASP A 567 2.23 -7.62 -27.78
C ASP A 567 3.67 -7.24 -28.13
N VAL A 568 4.65 -8.14 -27.91
CA VAL A 568 6.08 -7.81 -27.97
C VAL A 568 6.49 -7.25 -29.33
N GLU A 569 6.07 -7.86 -30.45
CA GLU A 569 6.42 -7.35 -31.80
C GLU A 569 5.96 -5.89 -31.97
N LYS A 570 4.71 -5.58 -31.59
CA LYS A 570 4.12 -4.25 -31.74
C LYS A 570 4.64 -3.25 -30.72
N MET A 571 4.95 -3.71 -29.51
CA MET A 571 5.61 -2.92 -28.47
C MET A 571 7.00 -2.47 -28.92
N MET A 572 7.79 -3.38 -29.53
CA MET A 572 9.12 -3.06 -30.04
C MET A 572 9.06 -2.16 -31.29
N GLU A 573 8.06 -2.33 -32.16
CA GLU A 573 7.77 -1.39 -33.25
C GLU A 573 7.48 0.02 -32.70
N ALA A 574 6.65 0.11 -31.66
CA ALA A 574 6.31 1.36 -31.00
C ALA A 574 7.53 2.02 -30.36
N LEU A 575 8.39 1.27 -29.68
CA LEU A 575 9.61 1.81 -29.07
C LEU A 575 10.58 2.37 -30.11
N ALA A 576 10.76 1.65 -31.23
CA ALA A 576 11.70 2.04 -32.27
C ALA A 576 11.29 3.34 -32.97
N ASN A 577 9.98 3.58 -33.15
CA ASN A 577 9.48 4.83 -33.72
C ASN A 577 8.07 5.20 -33.18
N PRO A 578 7.99 5.79 -31.98
CA PRO A 578 6.70 6.05 -31.30
C PRO A 578 5.75 6.93 -32.10
N ARG A 579 6.27 7.79 -32.97
CA ARG A 579 5.47 8.71 -33.79
C ARG A 579 5.00 8.09 -35.11
N ALA A 580 5.63 7.02 -35.57
CA ALA A 580 5.19 6.28 -36.75
C ALA A 580 4.22 5.14 -36.39
N PHE A 581 4.32 4.61 -35.17
CA PHE A 581 3.40 3.61 -34.65
C PHE A 581 1.96 4.08 -34.76
N GLU A 582 1.15 3.31 -35.49
CA GLU A 582 -0.27 3.60 -35.77
C GLU A 582 -0.54 5.03 -36.30
N ALA A 583 0.43 5.65 -36.99
CA ALA A 583 0.32 7.04 -37.41
C ALA A 583 -0.95 7.32 -38.24
N GLY A 584 -1.83 8.18 -37.72
CA GLY A 584 -3.11 8.54 -38.34
C GLY A 584 -4.20 7.46 -38.31
N ILE A 585 -3.98 6.32 -37.66
CA ILE A 585 -4.98 5.24 -37.54
C ILE A 585 -5.98 5.58 -36.44
N ASN A 586 -7.24 5.80 -36.83
CA ASN A 586 -8.36 5.98 -35.91
C ASN A 586 -9.14 4.67 -35.80
N HIS A 587 -9.21 4.10 -34.59
CA HIS A 587 -9.80 2.78 -34.34
C HIS A 587 -11.33 2.80 -34.24
N GLY A 588 -11.95 3.99 -34.16
CA GLY A 588 -13.41 4.16 -34.20
C GLY A 588 -14.14 3.89 -32.88
N GLY A 589 -13.44 3.63 -31.79
CA GLY A 589 -13.98 3.58 -30.43
C GLY A 589 -14.30 4.96 -29.85
N ASN A 590 -14.63 5.00 -28.56
CA ASN A 590 -14.93 6.25 -27.87
C ASN A 590 -13.67 7.13 -27.82
N PRO A 591 -13.66 8.34 -28.43
CA PRO A 591 -12.47 9.17 -28.51
C PRO A 591 -12.12 9.86 -27.18
N GLY A 592 -12.97 9.77 -26.15
CA GLY A 592 -12.78 10.54 -24.92
C GLY A 592 -12.73 12.05 -25.23
N HIS A 593 -11.64 12.71 -24.83
CA HIS A 593 -11.33 14.10 -25.20
C HIS A 593 -10.30 14.23 -26.32
N GLN A 594 -9.83 13.13 -26.91
CA GLN A 594 -8.93 13.15 -28.06
C GLN A 594 -9.72 13.52 -29.33
N ALA A 595 -9.01 13.93 -30.38
CA ALA A 595 -9.64 14.25 -31.67
C ALA A 595 -10.21 13.02 -32.41
N GLY A 596 -9.83 11.83 -31.98
CA GLY A 596 -10.25 10.53 -32.48
C GLY A 596 -9.69 9.41 -31.61
N ASP A 597 -9.96 8.17 -31.97
CA ASP A 597 -9.54 7.01 -31.21
C ASP A 597 -8.11 6.58 -31.59
N TYR A 598 -7.15 7.35 -31.09
CA TYR A 598 -5.73 7.25 -31.39
C TYR A 598 -4.94 6.73 -30.20
N ALA A 599 -3.91 5.92 -30.47
CA ALA A 599 -2.95 5.48 -29.45
C ALA A 599 -2.08 6.64 -28.95
N ILE A 600 -1.64 6.53 -27.71
CA ILE A 600 -0.62 7.36 -27.05
C ILE A 600 0.39 6.38 -26.46
N VAL A 601 1.54 6.23 -27.15
CA VAL A 601 2.56 5.22 -26.81
C VAL A 601 3.05 5.36 -25.37
N GLU A 602 3.31 6.57 -24.91
CA GLU A 602 3.78 6.88 -23.55
C GLU A 602 2.68 6.75 -22.48
N VAL A 603 1.45 6.39 -22.86
CA VAL A 603 0.38 6.06 -21.89
C VAL A 603 0.14 4.56 -21.85
N ILE A 604 0.15 3.87 -23.00
CA ILE A 604 -0.03 2.41 -23.02
C ILE A 604 1.25 1.66 -22.62
N GLY A 605 2.43 2.28 -22.74
CA GLY A 605 3.73 1.66 -22.53
C GLY A 605 4.48 2.06 -21.26
N ASP A 606 4.08 3.11 -20.55
CA ASP A 606 4.76 3.58 -19.33
C ASP A 606 4.37 2.70 -18.14
N PHE A 607 5.16 1.65 -17.90
CA PHE A 607 4.89 0.60 -16.92
C PHE A 607 5.61 0.86 -15.59
N ASP A 608 6.80 1.47 -15.64
CA ASP A 608 7.55 1.83 -14.43
C ASP A 608 7.13 3.18 -13.82
N ALA A 609 6.24 3.90 -14.52
CA ALA A 609 5.62 5.16 -14.12
C ALA A 609 6.58 6.36 -14.05
N ASP A 610 7.70 6.30 -14.76
CA ASP A 610 8.66 7.39 -14.85
C ASP A 610 8.23 8.52 -15.83
N GLY A 611 7.13 8.32 -16.56
CA GLY A 611 6.57 9.29 -17.51
C GLY A 611 7.07 9.12 -18.96
N ASN A 612 7.96 8.16 -19.21
CA ASN A 612 8.50 7.80 -20.52
C ASN A 612 7.98 6.42 -20.96
N PHE A 613 8.24 6.13 -22.23
CA PHE A 613 8.25 4.76 -22.73
C PHE A 613 9.65 4.50 -23.30
N ASP A 614 10.44 3.71 -22.59
CA ASP A 614 11.82 3.41 -22.93
C ASP A 614 12.26 1.96 -22.61
N GLN A 615 13.56 1.70 -22.58
CA GLN A 615 14.11 0.37 -22.31
C GLN A 615 13.73 -0.18 -20.92
N HIS A 616 13.51 0.67 -19.92
CA HIS A 616 13.09 0.24 -18.58
C HIS A 616 11.68 -0.31 -18.59
N ASP A 617 10.78 0.25 -19.41
CA ASP A 617 9.43 -0.29 -19.61
C ASP A 617 9.47 -1.66 -20.29
N ILE A 618 10.30 -1.83 -21.32
CA ILE A 618 10.46 -3.15 -21.96
C ILE A 618 10.99 -4.17 -20.94
N ARG A 619 11.90 -3.76 -20.06
CA ARG A 619 12.40 -4.61 -18.98
C ARG A 619 11.28 -4.97 -18.01
N TYR A 620 10.48 -4.01 -17.58
CA TYR A 620 9.32 -4.22 -16.71
C TYR A 620 8.34 -5.21 -17.36
N PHE A 621 8.05 -5.03 -18.64
CA PHE A 621 7.16 -5.91 -19.39
C PHE A 621 7.68 -7.35 -19.43
N ALA A 622 8.94 -7.55 -19.83
CA ALA A 622 9.53 -8.87 -19.94
C ALA A 622 9.61 -9.60 -18.59
N ASP A 623 9.76 -8.85 -17.50
CA ASP A 623 9.86 -9.40 -16.13
C ASP A 623 8.50 -9.71 -15.49
N GLY A 624 7.47 -8.93 -15.82
CA GLY A 624 6.24 -8.91 -15.03
C GLY A 624 4.93 -8.87 -15.81
N LEU A 625 4.93 -8.55 -17.09
CA LEU A 625 3.72 -8.44 -17.92
C LEU A 625 3.67 -9.43 -19.09
N ALA A 626 4.76 -10.16 -19.31
CA ALA A 626 4.91 -11.20 -20.33
C ALA A 626 4.12 -12.46 -19.98
N VAL A 627 2.79 -12.34 -19.86
CA VAL A 627 1.88 -13.47 -19.65
C VAL A 627 1.90 -14.35 -20.89
N ASN A 628 2.13 -15.65 -20.71
CA ASN A 628 2.06 -16.63 -21.77
C ASN A 628 0.61 -17.15 -21.89
N PRO A 629 -0.09 -16.94 -23.02
CA PRO A 629 -1.48 -17.36 -23.19
C PRO A 629 -1.71 -18.87 -23.02
N ALA A 630 -0.67 -19.70 -23.19
CA ALA A 630 -0.78 -21.15 -23.04
C ALA A 630 -0.82 -21.60 -21.58
N SER A 631 -0.03 -20.96 -20.69
CA SER A 631 -0.02 -21.26 -19.25
C SER A 631 -0.99 -20.37 -18.46
N GLY A 632 -1.25 -19.16 -18.93
CA GLY A 632 -2.02 -18.13 -18.22
C GLY A 632 -1.22 -17.40 -17.14
N HIS A 633 0.11 -17.56 -17.12
CA HIS A 633 1.01 -16.99 -16.11
C HIS A 633 2.19 -16.26 -16.78
N VAL A 634 2.86 -15.40 -16.03
CA VAL A 634 4.08 -14.72 -16.50
C VAL A 634 5.17 -15.74 -16.80
N ASP A 635 5.79 -15.61 -17.97
CA ASP A 635 6.89 -16.45 -18.44
C ASP A 635 8.04 -15.54 -18.86
N ARG A 636 8.94 -15.28 -17.91
CA ARG A 636 10.09 -14.38 -18.10
C ARG A 636 10.99 -14.90 -19.21
N LYS A 637 11.21 -16.21 -19.30
CA LYS A 637 12.04 -16.81 -20.34
C LYS A 637 11.51 -16.47 -21.73
N VAL A 638 10.22 -16.67 -21.97
CA VAL A 638 9.58 -16.30 -23.25
C VAL A 638 9.62 -14.79 -23.47
N GLY A 639 9.28 -13.98 -22.46
CA GLY A 639 9.27 -12.52 -22.56
C GLY A 639 10.61 -11.93 -23.00
N PHE A 640 11.68 -12.26 -22.28
CA PHE A 640 13.03 -11.77 -22.59
C PHE A 640 13.55 -12.30 -23.94
N THR A 641 13.30 -13.57 -24.27
CA THR A 641 13.71 -14.13 -25.56
C THR A 641 13.02 -13.44 -26.74
N LEU A 642 11.72 -13.12 -26.64
CA LEU A 642 10.99 -12.42 -27.70
C LEU A 642 11.53 -11.00 -27.91
N VAL A 643 11.76 -10.24 -26.84
CA VAL A 643 12.32 -8.88 -26.93
C VAL A 643 13.66 -8.88 -27.68
N ASP A 644 14.58 -9.77 -27.32
CA ASP A 644 15.88 -9.85 -27.99
C ASP A 644 15.77 -10.27 -29.47
N ASN A 645 14.81 -11.16 -29.79
CA ASN A 645 14.60 -11.61 -31.16
C ASN A 645 14.14 -10.47 -32.09
N GLU A 646 13.34 -9.53 -31.59
CA GLU A 646 12.90 -8.35 -32.35
C GLU A 646 14.05 -7.39 -32.69
N THR A 647 15.09 -7.32 -31.85
CA THR A 647 16.25 -6.45 -32.07
C THR A 647 17.47 -7.16 -32.65
N GLY A 648 17.40 -8.48 -32.81
CA GLY A 648 18.50 -9.30 -33.32
C GLY A 648 19.61 -9.56 -32.31
N GLY A 649 19.31 -9.54 -31.01
CA GLY A 649 20.24 -9.85 -29.92
C GLY A 649 20.09 -8.94 -28.71
N ASN A 650 21.08 -9.01 -27.82
CA ASN A 650 21.21 -8.36 -26.51
C ASN A 650 20.65 -6.92 -26.42
N PHE A 651 19.33 -6.80 -26.26
CA PHE A 651 18.64 -5.53 -26.28
C PHE A 651 19.07 -4.67 -25.08
N PHE A 652 19.17 -5.28 -23.92
CA PHE A 652 19.47 -4.63 -22.63
C PHE A 652 20.96 -4.37 -22.40
N GLY A 653 21.85 -4.80 -23.30
CA GLY A 653 23.29 -4.60 -23.16
C GLY A 653 23.93 -5.39 -22.02
N THR A 654 23.33 -6.51 -21.60
CA THR A 654 23.79 -7.33 -20.48
C THR A 654 25.12 -8.03 -20.78
N THR A 655 26.01 -8.05 -19.81
CA THR A 655 27.30 -8.77 -19.88
C THR A 655 27.24 -10.05 -19.04
N LEU A 656 27.79 -11.15 -19.55
CA LEU A 656 27.91 -12.41 -18.81
C LEU A 656 29.32 -12.56 -18.24
N ALA A 657 29.45 -12.86 -16.94
CA ALA A 657 30.74 -12.93 -16.26
C ALA A 657 31.73 -13.94 -16.90
N THR A 658 31.22 -15.06 -17.41
CA THR A 658 31.99 -16.19 -17.97
C THR A 658 32.55 -15.94 -19.37
N GLY A 659 32.20 -14.83 -20.01
CA GLY A 659 32.57 -14.55 -21.39
C GLY A 659 31.86 -15.42 -22.43
N LYS A 660 30.83 -16.20 -22.02
CA LYS A 660 29.89 -16.86 -22.94
C LYS A 660 29.32 -15.83 -23.91
N THR A 661 29.17 -16.21 -25.18
CA THR A 661 28.45 -15.38 -26.15
C THR A 661 26.98 -15.30 -25.75
N TYR A 662 26.46 -14.08 -25.63
CA TYR A 662 25.08 -13.80 -25.30
C TYR A 662 24.10 -14.49 -26.26
N ALA A 663 23.10 -15.16 -25.71
CA ALA A 663 21.95 -15.73 -26.41
C ALA A 663 20.66 -14.99 -26.02
N ALA A 664 19.67 -15.00 -26.91
CA ALA A 664 18.40 -14.31 -26.69
C ALA A 664 17.71 -14.80 -25.41
N GLY A 665 17.41 -13.88 -24.50
CA GLY A 665 16.80 -14.14 -23.20
C GLY A 665 17.79 -14.27 -22.03
N ASP A 666 19.11 -14.22 -22.26
CA ASP A 666 20.11 -14.34 -21.19
C ASP A 666 20.02 -13.20 -20.16
N THR A 667 19.55 -12.00 -20.54
CA THR A 667 19.35 -10.86 -19.62
C THR A 667 18.47 -11.19 -18.42
N ARG A 668 17.54 -12.15 -18.53
CA ARG A 668 16.64 -12.47 -17.40
C ARG A 668 17.37 -12.95 -16.14
N GLY A 669 18.62 -13.39 -16.29
CA GLY A 669 19.51 -13.77 -15.19
C GLY A 669 20.13 -12.59 -14.42
N ASP A 670 20.08 -11.37 -14.95
CA ASP A 670 20.59 -10.16 -14.28
C ASP A 670 19.50 -9.62 -13.37
N ILE A 671 19.49 -10.04 -12.11
CA ILE A 671 18.42 -9.74 -11.13
C ILE A 671 18.96 -9.19 -9.81
N ALA A 672 20.28 -9.11 -9.67
CA ALA A 672 20.98 -8.66 -8.48
C ALA A 672 22.16 -7.74 -8.81
N GLY A 673 22.83 -7.27 -7.75
CA GLY A 673 23.97 -6.35 -7.83
C GLY A 673 23.63 -4.87 -7.53
N ASN A 674 22.36 -4.48 -7.64
CA ASN A 674 21.80 -3.24 -7.11
C ASN A 674 20.88 -3.49 -5.89
N ALA A 675 20.29 -2.44 -5.35
CA ALA A 675 19.36 -2.54 -4.23
C ALA A 675 18.08 -3.28 -4.64
N VAL A 676 17.92 -4.48 -4.12
CA VAL A 676 16.72 -5.32 -4.28
C VAL A 676 15.65 -4.97 -3.23
N ALA A 677 14.40 -5.07 -3.63
CA ALA A 677 13.27 -5.04 -2.72
C ALA A 677 12.30 -6.15 -3.11
N LYS A 678 11.98 -7.02 -2.15
CA LYS A 678 11.00 -8.09 -2.36
C LYS A 678 9.66 -7.44 -2.68
N GLY A 679 9.08 -7.80 -3.82
CA GLY A 679 7.84 -7.22 -4.30
C GLY A 679 7.72 -7.25 -5.82
N ALA A 680 6.95 -6.30 -6.34
CA ALA A 680 6.62 -6.19 -7.75
C ALA A 680 7.75 -5.57 -8.60
N ALA A 681 8.42 -4.51 -8.13
CA ALA A 681 9.33 -3.73 -8.97
C ALA A 681 10.72 -4.39 -9.16
N PRO A 682 11.08 -4.83 -10.39
CA PRO A 682 12.37 -5.47 -10.67
C PRO A 682 13.50 -4.43 -10.77
N ALA A 683 14.13 -4.11 -9.64
CA ALA A 683 15.18 -3.07 -9.54
C ALA A 683 16.59 -3.60 -9.19
N GLY A 684 16.73 -4.92 -9.01
CA GLY A 684 17.97 -5.54 -8.54
C GLY A 684 19.10 -5.58 -9.58
N TRP A 685 18.76 -5.55 -10.86
CA TRP A 685 19.68 -5.71 -12.00
C TRP A 685 20.73 -4.61 -12.08
N ASN A 686 21.93 -4.93 -12.55
CA ASN A 686 23.07 -4.00 -12.68
C ASN A 686 23.75 -4.02 -14.07
N GLY A 687 23.22 -4.81 -15.02
CA GLY A 687 23.76 -4.98 -16.37
C GLY A 687 24.75 -6.14 -16.51
N ILE A 688 24.98 -6.93 -15.46
CA ILE A 688 25.92 -8.04 -15.44
C ILE A 688 25.24 -9.26 -14.80
N VAL A 689 25.30 -10.41 -15.47
CA VAL A 689 24.97 -11.69 -14.83
C VAL A 689 26.23 -12.27 -14.21
N ASP A 690 26.28 -12.37 -12.89
CA ASP A 690 27.41 -12.85 -12.10
C ASP A 690 27.01 -13.70 -10.88
N ALA A 691 27.95 -13.88 -9.94
CA ALA A 691 27.76 -14.71 -8.76
C ALA A 691 26.68 -14.16 -7.81
N ALA A 692 26.46 -12.83 -7.79
CA ALA A 692 25.44 -12.22 -6.97
C ALA A 692 24.03 -12.63 -7.40
N ASP A 693 23.81 -12.83 -8.71
CA ASP A 693 22.54 -13.31 -9.24
C ASP A 693 22.26 -14.75 -8.82
N ILE A 694 23.27 -15.62 -8.87
CA ILE A 694 23.14 -17.02 -8.41
C ILE A 694 22.77 -17.07 -6.93
N ASP A 695 23.49 -16.29 -6.10
CA ASP A 695 23.20 -16.19 -4.67
C ASP A 695 21.78 -15.65 -4.41
N TYR A 696 21.29 -14.74 -5.25
CA TYR A 696 19.96 -14.17 -5.13
C TYR A 696 18.85 -15.16 -5.53
N VAL A 697 19.05 -16.00 -6.57
CA VAL A 697 18.12 -17.08 -6.89
C VAL A 697 17.99 -18.04 -5.71
N TYR A 698 19.12 -18.48 -5.14
CA TYR A 698 19.13 -19.33 -3.96
C TYR A 698 18.45 -18.71 -2.73
N ALA A 699 18.57 -17.40 -2.54
CA ALA A 699 17.93 -16.68 -1.42
C ALA A 699 16.40 -16.59 -1.53
N ASN A 700 15.84 -16.89 -2.71
CA ASN A 700 14.42 -16.74 -3.02
C ASN A 700 13.73 -18.07 -3.36
N PHE A 701 14.31 -19.21 -2.99
CA PHE A 701 13.65 -20.51 -3.18
C PHE A 701 12.25 -20.55 -2.55
N GLY A 702 11.25 -21.03 -3.32
CA GLY A 702 9.86 -21.11 -2.90
C GLY A 702 8.90 -21.47 -4.05
N ASP A 703 7.65 -21.75 -3.71
CA ASP A 703 6.56 -22.00 -4.66
C ASP A 703 5.60 -20.81 -4.67
N TRP A 704 5.51 -20.09 -5.79
CA TRP A 704 4.65 -18.90 -5.89
C TRP A 704 3.17 -19.24 -5.76
N ALA A 705 2.75 -20.45 -6.11
CA ALA A 705 1.37 -20.91 -5.94
C ALA A 705 0.98 -21.08 -4.46
N ASN A 706 1.97 -21.08 -3.55
CA ASN A 706 1.76 -21.02 -2.11
C ASN A 706 2.07 -19.62 -1.58
N ILE A 707 1.04 -18.87 -1.21
CA ILE A 707 1.19 -17.49 -0.69
C ILE A 707 2.15 -17.40 0.51
N ASN A 708 2.29 -18.46 1.34
CA ASN A 708 3.22 -18.43 2.46
C ASN A 708 4.69 -18.34 2.03
N ASP A 709 5.01 -18.87 0.85
CA ASP A 709 6.34 -18.77 0.25
C ASP A 709 6.42 -17.47 -0.57
N ALA A 710 5.38 -17.16 -1.36
CA ALA A 710 5.31 -15.96 -2.21
C ALA A 710 5.59 -14.65 -1.44
N VAL A 711 5.07 -14.50 -0.21
CA VAL A 711 5.30 -13.30 0.62
C VAL A 711 6.73 -13.15 1.13
N LEU A 712 7.57 -14.18 0.98
CA LEU A 712 8.95 -14.21 1.45
C LEU A 712 9.97 -14.25 0.32
N MET A 713 9.55 -14.44 -0.93
CA MET A 713 10.43 -14.59 -2.09
C MET A 713 10.23 -13.45 -3.10
N ASP A 714 11.09 -13.42 -4.12
CA ASP A 714 11.03 -12.52 -5.27
C ASP A 714 10.90 -13.36 -6.54
N LEU A 715 9.78 -13.23 -7.25
CA LEU A 715 9.49 -14.03 -8.44
C LEU A 715 10.40 -13.69 -9.62
N SER A 716 11.13 -12.58 -9.60
CA SER A 716 12.17 -12.32 -10.60
C SER A 716 13.30 -13.35 -10.57
N ALA A 717 13.39 -14.18 -9.52
CA ALA A 717 14.30 -15.31 -9.47
C ALA A 717 13.83 -16.55 -10.28
N ASP A 718 12.60 -16.57 -10.79
CA ASP A 718 12.11 -17.64 -11.67
C ASP A 718 12.72 -17.45 -13.08
N MET A 719 13.62 -18.37 -13.44
CA MET A 719 14.37 -18.38 -14.69
C MET A 719 13.73 -19.27 -15.74
N THR A 720 12.83 -20.16 -15.32
CA THR A 720 12.19 -21.18 -16.16
C THR A 720 10.77 -20.82 -16.58
N GLY A 721 10.13 -19.88 -15.88
CA GLY A 721 8.77 -19.38 -16.15
C GLY A 721 7.68 -20.31 -15.63
N ASP A 722 7.95 -21.11 -14.59
CA ASP A 722 7.03 -22.12 -14.07
C ASP A 722 6.36 -21.75 -12.74
N LEU A 723 6.58 -20.52 -12.25
CA LEU A 723 6.13 -19.99 -10.96
C LEU A 723 6.75 -20.67 -9.74
N ALA A 724 7.84 -21.44 -9.91
CA ALA A 724 8.64 -21.93 -8.82
C ALA A 724 10.04 -21.32 -8.90
N VAL A 725 10.63 -21.02 -7.74
CA VAL A 725 12.05 -20.68 -7.66
C VAL A 725 12.72 -21.81 -6.93
N ASN A 726 13.52 -22.59 -7.64
CA ASN A 726 14.10 -23.83 -7.15
C ASN A 726 15.46 -24.12 -7.83
N GLN A 727 15.91 -25.38 -7.73
CA GLN A 727 17.20 -25.79 -8.28
C GLN A 727 17.23 -25.70 -9.82
N ASP A 728 16.11 -25.90 -10.51
CA ASP A 728 16.02 -25.82 -11.96
C ASP A 728 16.32 -24.38 -12.45
N ASP A 729 15.98 -23.36 -11.67
CA ASP A 729 16.32 -21.96 -11.97
C ASP A 729 17.80 -21.66 -11.83
N VAL A 730 18.44 -22.24 -10.81
CA VAL A 730 19.89 -22.14 -10.64
C VAL A 730 20.61 -22.88 -11.76
N ASP A 731 20.13 -24.07 -12.12
CA ASP A 731 20.70 -24.87 -13.20
C ASP A 731 20.59 -24.12 -14.54
N GLU A 732 19.44 -23.51 -14.83
CA GLU A 732 19.26 -22.66 -16.01
C GLU A 732 20.21 -21.45 -15.97
N LEU A 733 20.37 -20.79 -14.82
CA LEU A 733 21.28 -19.65 -14.68
C LEU A 733 22.75 -20.04 -14.89
N VAL A 734 23.19 -21.18 -14.33
CA VAL A 734 24.58 -21.63 -14.37
C VAL A 734 24.93 -22.27 -15.72
N TYR A 735 24.13 -23.22 -16.18
CA TYR A 735 24.41 -24.01 -17.37
C TYR A 735 24.00 -23.30 -18.66
N ASP A 736 22.81 -22.71 -18.69
CA ASP A 736 22.25 -22.17 -19.93
C ASP A 736 22.58 -20.70 -20.09
N ILE A 737 22.40 -19.86 -19.07
CA ILE A 737 22.66 -18.41 -19.15
C ILE A 737 24.17 -18.14 -19.05
N LEU A 738 24.84 -18.59 -18.00
CA LEU A 738 26.28 -18.36 -17.81
C LEU A 738 27.15 -19.33 -18.61
N GLY A 739 26.64 -20.47 -19.06
CA GLY A 739 27.43 -21.41 -19.88
C GLY A 739 28.62 -22.01 -19.13
N THR A 740 28.54 -22.13 -17.81
CA THR A 740 29.57 -22.74 -16.96
C THR A 740 29.02 -23.95 -16.20
N THR A 741 29.67 -24.37 -15.12
CA THR A 741 29.26 -25.50 -14.28
C THR A 741 29.48 -25.20 -12.81
N PHE A 742 28.80 -25.95 -11.95
CA PHE A 742 29.06 -25.97 -10.52
C PHE A 742 30.52 -26.30 -10.25
N GLY A 743 31.18 -25.48 -9.44
CA GLY A 743 32.62 -25.56 -9.18
C GLY A 743 33.42 -24.39 -9.76
N ASP A 744 32.88 -23.64 -10.71
CA ASP A 744 33.49 -22.40 -11.25
C ASP A 744 33.07 -21.22 -10.35
N GLY A 745 33.85 -20.97 -9.30
CA GLY A 745 33.49 -19.97 -8.28
C GLY A 745 33.83 -18.55 -8.71
N ASN A 746 34.87 -18.37 -9.51
CA ASN A 746 35.25 -17.05 -10.01
C ASN A 746 34.54 -16.66 -11.31
N LEU A 747 33.73 -17.57 -11.88
CA LEU A 747 32.99 -17.42 -13.13
C LEU A 747 33.90 -17.05 -14.30
N ASP A 748 35.11 -17.60 -14.37
CA ASP A 748 36.04 -17.40 -15.49
C ASP A 748 35.84 -18.40 -16.65
N GLY A 749 34.81 -19.26 -16.54
CA GLY A 749 34.46 -20.28 -17.50
C GLY A 749 35.28 -21.56 -17.32
N LYS A 750 36.02 -21.72 -16.23
CA LYS A 750 36.86 -22.88 -15.94
C LYS A 750 36.68 -23.36 -14.52
N VAL A 751 37.00 -24.63 -14.29
CA VAL A 751 37.10 -25.18 -12.94
C VAL A 751 38.52 -25.66 -12.73
N ASP A 752 39.30 -24.89 -11.98
CA ASP A 752 40.72 -25.16 -11.78
C ASP A 752 41.21 -24.98 -10.32
N LEU A 753 42.52 -24.81 -10.14
CA LEU A 753 43.12 -24.67 -8.81
C LEU A 753 42.69 -23.37 -8.12
N VAL A 754 42.31 -22.33 -8.86
CA VAL A 754 41.81 -21.07 -8.30
C VAL A 754 40.50 -21.33 -7.56
N ASP A 755 39.56 -22.06 -8.17
CA ASP A 755 38.29 -22.42 -7.53
C ASP A 755 38.48 -23.34 -6.34
N LEU A 756 39.35 -24.34 -6.50
CA LEU A 756 39.69 -25.26 -5.42
C LEU A 756 40.27 -24.50 -4.22
N PHE A 757 41.19 -23.56 -4.45
CA PHE A 757 41.79 -22.79 -3.36
C PHE A 757 40.79 -21.81 -2.74
N SER A 758 39.92 -21.17 -3.52
CA SER A 758 38.84 -20.31 -2.98
C SER A 758 37.95 -21.13 -2.04
N THR A 759 37.44 -22.26 -2.52
CA THR A 759 36.57 -23.18 -1.77
C THR A 759 37.26 -23.70 -0.51
N GLN A 760 38.53 -24.12 -0.60
CA GLN A 760 39.28 -24.61 0.56
C GLN A 760 39.55 -23.52 1.61
N ASN A 761 39.89 -22.30 1.17
CA ASN A 761 40.18 -21.18 2.08
C ASN A 761 38.95 -20.71 2.85
N ASN A 762 37.76 -21.02 2.34
CA ASN A 762 36.48 -20.66 2.93
C ASN A 762 35.75 -21.84 3.59
N PHE A 763 36.36 -23.03 3.62
CA PHE A 763 35.77 -24.21 4.23
C PHE A 763 35.34 -23.94 5.69
N GLY A 764 34.07 -24.21 5.98
CA GLY A 764 33.42 -23.94 7.27
C GLY A 764 32.98 -22.49 7.52
N LYS A 765 33.08 -21.60 6.53
CA LYS A 765 32.58 -20.21 6.60
C LYS A 765 31.24 -20.05 5.89
N VAL A 766 30.48 -19.03 6.28
CA VAL A 766 29.27 -18.58 5.59
C VAL A 766 29.70 -17.69 4.43
N GLU A 767 29.62 -18.21 3.21
CA GLU A 767 29.96 -17.50 1.97
C GLU A 767 28.93 -17.86 0.89
N GLY A 768 28.88 -17.05 -0.18
CA GLY A 768 28.08 -17.32 -1.39
C GLY A 768 28.87 -18.07 -2.47
N TRP A 769 28.37 -18.04 -3.70
CA TRP A 769 28.92 -18.72 -4.86
C TRP A 769 30.41 -18.41 -5.07
N SER A 770 30.77 -17.13 -5.07
CA SER A 770 32.16 -16.68 -5.27
C SER A 770 33.14 -17.16 -4.19
N GLY A 771 32.64 -17.47 -2.99
CA GLY A 771 33.41 -18.07 -1.91
C GLY A 771 33.49 -19.60 -1.97
N GLY A 772 32.84 -20.24 -2.94
CA GLY A 772 32.81 -21.68 -3.15
C GLY A 772 31.56 -22.39 -2.60
N ASN A 773 30.48 -21.68 -2.26
CA ASN A 773 29.23 -22.30 -1.78
C ASN A 773 28.27 -22.63 -2.94
N PHE A 774 28.55 -23.69 -3.69
CA PHE A 774 27.83 -24.00 -4.94
C PHE A 774 26.40 -24.53 -4.76
N TYR A 775 25.99 -24.90 -3.54
CA TYR A 775 24.67 -25.51 -3.25
C TYR A 775 23.92 -24.81 -2.11
N ASN A 776 24.22 -23.53 -1.85
CA ASN A 776 23.61 -22.72 -0.78
C ASN A 776 23.51 -23.45 0.58
N SER A 777 24.56 -24.19 0.92
CA SER A 777 24.68 -24.83 2.23
C SER A 777 24.91 -23.77 3.31
N SER A 778 24.64 -24.07 4.58
CA SER A 778 24.82 -23.08 5.66
C SER A 778 26.26 -22.58 5.82
N THR A 779 27.23 -23.34 5.30
CA THR A 779 28.66 -23.00 5.24
C THR A 779 29.30 -23.76 4.09
N VAL A 780 30.35 -23.24 3.46
CA VAL A 780 31.16 -24.00 2.48
C VAL A 780 31.62 -25.32 3.10
N ASP A 781 31.18 -26.45 2.55
CA ASP A 781 31.39 -27.77 3.15
C ASP A 781 31.93 -28.81 2.14
N LEU A 782 31.83 -30.10 2.47
CA LEU A 782 32.34 -31.17 1.60
C LEU A 782 31.56 -31.25 0.27
N THR A 783 30.29 -30.85 0.23
CA THR A 783 29.49 -30.83 -1.00
C THR A 783 30.04 -29.79 -1.98
N SER A 784 30.47 -28.63 -1.48
CA SER A 784 31.19 -27.63 -2.27
C SER A 784 32.48 -28.16 -2.88
N LEU A 785 33.30 -28.88 -2.10
CA LEU A 785 34.54 -29.48 -2.62
C LEU A 785 34.25 -30.58 -3.65
N PHE A 786 33.14 -31.33 -3.49
CA PHE A 786 32.72 -32.30 -4.50
C PHE A 786 32.26 -31.64 -5.79
N ALA A 787 31.64 -30.45 -5.76
CA ALA A 787 31.32 -29.69 -6.97
C ALA A 787 32.58 -29.38 -7.78
N VAL A 788 33.60 -28.79 -7.14
CA VAL A 788 34.90 -28.52 -7.77
C VAL A 788 35.54 -29.80 -8.28
N GLN A 789 35.55 -30.87 -7.48
CA GLN A 789 36.15 -32.15 -7.88
C GLN A 789 35.47 -32.76 -9.11
N ASN A 790 34.13 -32.75 -9.14
CA ASN A 790 33.36 -33.38 -10.20
C ASN A 790 33.50 -32.63 -11.53
N SER A 791 33.71 -31.31 -11.47
CA SER A 791 33.87 -30.45 -12.64
C SER A 791 35.32 -30.11 -12.96
N PHE A 792 36.31 -30.59 -12.18
CA PHE A 792 37.70 -30.17 -12.31
C PHE A 792 38.27 -30.40 -13.71
N GLY A 793 38.83 -29.35 -14.31
CA GLY A 793 39.33 -29.36 -15.69
C GLY A 793 38.27 -28.99 -16.74
N PHE A 794 37.06 -28.60 -16.33
CA PHE A 794 36.10 -27.93 -17.20
C PHE A 794 36.70 -26.63 -17.76
N ASP A 795 36.45 -26.37 -19.05
CA ASP A 795 36.82 -25.14 -19.75
C ASP A 795 35.77 -24.88 -20.85
N ALA A 796 34.93 -23.86 -20.65
CA ALA A 796 33.84 -23.51 -21.56
C ALA A 796 34.33 -23.14 -22.97
N GLY A 797 35.59 -22.72 -23.13
CA GLY A 797 36.21 -22.42 -24.41
C GLY A 797 36.58 -23.65 -25.25
N TYR A 798 36.50 -24.86 -24.67
CA TYR A 798 36.83 -26.11 -25.33
C TYR A 798 35.74 -27.17 -25.04
N PRO A 799 34.77 -27.39 -25.95
CA PRO A 799 33.78 -28.45 -25.77
C PRO A 799 34.47 -29.82 -25.79
N SER A 800 34.75 -30.34 -24.59
CA SER A 800 35.39 -31.61 -24.22
C SER A 800 36.46 -32.16 -25.20
N TYR A 801 37.74 -32.13 -24.81
CA TYR A 801 38.62 -33.24 -25.17
C TYR A 801 38.48 -34.31 -24.09
N VAL A 802 37.82 -35.41 -24.46
CA VAL A 802 37.93 -36.77 -23.90
C VAL A 802 38.45 -36.85 -22.47
N VAL A 803 37.59 -37.31 -21.56
CA VAL A 803 37.94 -37.91 -20.27
C VAL A 803 39.27 -38.66 -20.40
N HIS A 804 40.37 -38.06 -19.95
CA HIS A 804 41.55 -38.84 -19.66
C HIS A 804 41.14 -39.62 -18.41
N SER A 805 40.80 -40.90 -18.60
CA SER A 805 40.70 -41.84 -17.50
C SER A 805 41.91 -41.58 -16.61
N THR A 806 41.67 -41.05 -15.42
CA THR A 806 42.68 -40.94 -14.39
C THR A 806 43.34 -42.31 -14.29
N PRO A 807 44.67 -42.44 -14.44
CA PRO A 807 45.32 -43.69 -14.12
C PRO A 807 44.98 -43.98 -12.67
N GLU A 808 44.31 -45.11 -12.42
CA GLU A 808 44.12 -45.61 -11.06
C GLU A 808 45.45 -45.52 -10.31
N PRO A 809 45.47 -45.09 -9.04
CA PRO A 809 46.69 -45.07 -8.28
C PRO A 809 47.30 -46.47 -8.32
N THR A 810 48.59 -46.53 -8.67
CA THR A 810 49.42 -47.72 -8.84
C THR A 810 49.68 -48.47 -7.52
N THR A 811 48.71 -48.48 -6.61
CA THR A 811 48.72 -49.17 -5.32
C THR A 811 48.77 -50.69 -5.51
N MET A 812 48.21 -51.23 -6.60
CA MET A 812 48.32 -52.66 -6.96
C MET A 812 49.71 -53.03 -7.54
N ALA A 813 50.40 -52.11 -8.23
CA ALA A 813 51.73 -52.36 -8.78
C ALA A 813 52.83 -52.30 -7.71
N MET A 814 52.67 -51.45 -6.69
CA MET A 814 53.57 -51.39 -5.52
C MET A 814 53.44 -52.60 -4.60
N LEU A 815 52.26 -53.23 -4.50
CA LEU A 815 52.06 -54.49 -3.76
C LEU A 815 52.76 -55.69 -4.43
N GLY A 816 52.83 -55.72 -5.77
CA GLY A 816 53.56 -56.75 -6.52
C GLY A 816 55.09 -56.68 -6.35
N VAL A 817 55.66 -55.48 -6.28
CA VAL A 817 57.11 -55.28 -6.11
C VAL A 817 57.56 -55.55 -4.66
N ILE A 818 56.72 -55.23 -3.67
CA ILE A 818 56.99 -55.55 -2.25
C ILE A 818 56.85 -57.08 -1.99
N ALA A 819 55.87 -57.75 -2.62
CA ALA A 819 55.72 -59.21 -2.51
C ALA A 819 56.87 -59.98 -3.19
N ALA A 820 57.39 -59.50 -4.32
CA ALA A 820 58.55 -60.08 -4.99
C ALA A 820 59.86 -59.88 -4.18
N GLY A 821 60.02 -58.72 -3.54
CA GLY A 821 61.16 -58.43 -2.65
C GLY A 821 61.18 -59.27 -1.37
N LEU A 822 60.01 -59.58 -0.79
CA LEU A 822 59.89 -60.42 0.41
C LEU A 822 60.07 -61.93 0.10
N MET A 823 59.72 -62.38 -1.11
CA MET A 823 59.97 -63.78 -1.52
C MET A 823 61.43 -64.05 -1.93
N ALA A 824 62.17 -63.03 -2.42
CA ALA A 824 63.59 -63.16 -2.72
C ALA A 824 64.48 -63.25 -1.45
N ARG A 825 64.02 -62.73 -0.30
CA ARG A 825 64.77 -62.76 0.96
C ARG A 825 64.65 -64.07 1.74
N ARG A 826 63.69 -64.95 1.37
CA ARG A 826 63.52 -66.29 1.99
C ARG A 826 64.35 -67.41 1.35
N ARG A 827 65.16 -67.13 0.31
CA ARG A 827 66.01 -68.14 -0.36
C ARG A 827 67.53 -67.95 -0.18
N ARG A 828 67.98 -67.03 0.70
CA ARG A 828 69.41 -66.85 1.01
C ARG A 828 69.68 -66.60 2.51
N VAL A 829 69.25 -67.50 3.38
CA VAL A 829 69.83 -67.83 4.71
C VAL A 829 69.28 -69.23 5.03
N GLY A 830 70.04 -70.35 5.11
CA GLY A 830 71.49 -70.48 5.18
C GLY A 830 72.00 -70.06 6.54
#